data_AF-A0AA39V047-F1
#
_entry.id   AF-A0AA39V047-F1
#
_cell.length_a   1.000
_cell.length_b   1.000
_cell.length_c   1.000
_cell.angle_alpha   90.00
_cell.angle_beta   90.00
_cell.angle_gamma   90.00
#
_symmetry.space_group_name_H-M   'P 1'
#
loop_
_entity.id
_entity.type
_entity.pdbx_description
1 polymer ?
#
loop_
_entity_poly.entity_id
_entity_poly.type
_entity_poly.pdbx_seq_one_letter_code
_entity_poly.pdbx_strand_id
1 'polypeptide(L)'
;MSKASAYEYYHTLERLTDNTGVYHCPNLYQVFLRIVREWRHVRMLKHHRRGNDPSGSKGMKVGDCVVHCLACPRPGVNMVPKRVKEDEWVDVLFICGDANFRLSRFNVSSILRDPRLNKGYSYFVEEEEFTKHLALHEGSMPEEANTCNNHDAIKLATMRGGKGMATSGIGGAICARHECRRASSIVDLKKGEQYIYMDYALLKSLMTNTPKSVIISYDIGCQWHKNLWKRIEQYGPELALPIKPDNVIILVPKFHLPAHISECQEEFSFNLEPKVGTSDGEVLERGWAASNLVASSTKEMGPGSRRDTLDDHWGDNNWRKCVNIGISLLRNIQEAVPQREEHRVTFETFSETIAHSQGGMECLKQWMESVEAWEKCRFSKIPIPNPYVPTVKHEFKFVARDESDRDWGLPSGMTITASKMIIDGVHTEQLQYDLEQESKALGPHSTDLQRAKVLEKEANLRWWIEAWMDVQRVYVPEIMGIRDQMDKDAEGDCVVAWNIDLLLPSKLLGNKVLTCDNHLYRYEWDVQRAQAAEALAGESYGHGQRQGNKSHILLEDCRKGKANFMATYNRARDALFELAKPLDLLEGLSNTYPRLNSEDIVPLKQYKKVLQNDTGNPKQRETLGETRRQLSWLWVQAGAMENMESEELQDALRIEWCRVRARAQRWTEECILLREEMARVIRSHDHLIELWTRHAKSTIEGTAGGARAYALRQANIHREMRDYCLKLWKHVDEWLLIGHTQGNIVNEGDDDEAEDE
;
A
#
# COMPACT_ATOMS: atom_id res chain seq x y z
N MET A 1 26.49 -6.61 -12.70
CA MET A 1 26.95 -6.62 -14.11
C MET A 1 26.85 -5.26 -14.78
N SER A 2 27.71 -5.00 -15.76
CA SER A 2 27.60 -3.81 -16.63
C SER A 2 26.30 -3.83 -17.42
N LYS A 3 25.72 -2.64 -17.64
CA LYS A 3 24.49 -2.44 -18.44
C LYS A 3 24.81 -1.95 -19.85
N ALA A 4 26.09 -1.75 -20.18
CA ALA A 4 26.53 -1.39 -21.51
C ALA A 4 26.15 -2.49 -22.52
N SER A 5 25.76 -2.06 -23.72
CA SER A 5 25.49 -3.01 -24.79
C SER A 5 26.78 -3.70 -25.26
N ALA A 6 26.66 -4.93 -25.77
CA ALA A 6 27.79 -5.62 -26.39
C ALA A 6 28.36 -4.80 -27.56
N TYR A 7 27.49 -4.07 -28.27
CA TYR A 7 27.84 -3.17 -29.36
C TYR A 7 28.77 -2.03 -28.89
N GLU A 8 28.37 -1.27 -27.87
CA GLU A 8 29.19 -0.18 -27.33
C GLU A 8 30.53 -0.69 -26.80
N TYR A 9 30.53 -1.83 -26.10
CA TYR A 9 31.77 -2.42 -25.59
C TYR A 9 32.71 -2.82 -26.72
N TYR A 10 32.20 -3.52 -27.75
CA TYR A 10 33.00 -3.96 -28.88
C TYR A 10 33.56 -2.78 -29.69
N HIS A 11 32.73 -1.78 -30.00
CA HIS A 11 33.20 -0.58 -30.72
C HIS A 11 34.15 0.28 -29.89
N THR A 12 34.06 0.22 -28.56
CA THR A 12 35.09 0.83 -27.71
C THR A 12 36.42 0.11 -27.87
N LEU A 13 36.43 -1.23 -27.91
CA LEU A 13 37.65 -2.00 -28.16
C LEU A 13 38.24 -1.71 -29.56
N GLU A 14 37.38 -1.60 -30.57
CA GLU A 14 37.79 -1.23 -31.93
C GLU A 14 38.46 0.14 -31.96
N ARG A 15 37.83 1.15 -31.34
CA ARG A 15 38.39 2.51 -31.24
C ARG A 15 39.66 2.58 -30.40
N LEU A 16 39.80 1.75 -29.37
CA LEU A 16 41.06 1.65 -28.61
C LEU A 16 42.17 0.97 -29.41
N THR A 17 41.82 0.16 -30.40
CA THR A 17 42.77 -0.51 -31.29
C THR A 17 43.21 0.42 -32.43
N ASP A 18 42.26 1.07 -33.10
CA ASP A 18 42.51 2.16 -34.04
C ASP A 18 41.36 3.19 -33.99
N ASN A 19 41.70 4.43 -33.64
CA ASN A 19 40.74 5.55 -33.64
C ASN A 19 40.88 6.46 -34.86
N THR A 20 41.86 6.23 -35.74
CA THR A 20 42.12 7.09 -36.91
C THR A 20 41.39 6.60 -38.15
N GLY A 21 40.93 5.34 -38.16
CA GLY A 21 40.27 4.71 -39.31
C GLY A 21 41.26 4.37 -40.44
N VAL A 22 42.56 4.40 -40.15
CA VAL A 22 43.62 4.10 -41.13
C VAL A 22 43.85 2.58 -41.19
N TYR A 23 43.66 1.90 -40.07
CA TYR A 23 43.74 0.45 -39.98
C TYR A 23 42.34 -0.15 -39.87
N HIS A 24 41.93 -0.91 -40.89
CA HIS A 24 40.65 -1.60 -40.86
C HIS A 24 40.72 -2.84 -39.95
N CYS A 25 40.23 -2.71 -38.71
CA CYS A 25 40.11 -3.83 -37.79
C CYS A 25 39.11 -4.87 -38.33
N PRO A 26 39.42 -6.18 -38.26
CA PRO A 26 38.45 -7.22 -38.60
C PRO A 26 37.18 -7.11 -37.74
N ASN A 27 36.00 -7.19 -38.37
CA ASN A 27 34.74 -7.20 -37.64
C ASN A 27 34.48 -8.59 -37.02
N LEU A 28 34.85 -8.73 -35.75
CA LEU A 28 34.64 -9.91 -34.92
C LEU A 28 33.42 -9.78 -34.00
N TYR A 29 32.52 -8.82 -34.23
CA TYR A 29 31.38 -8.57 -33.34
C TYR A 29 30.48 -9.81 -33.17
N GLN A 30 30.17 -10.52 -34.26
CA GLN A 30 29.36 -11.74 -34.19
C GLN A 30 30.07 -12.88 -33.43
N VAL A 31 31.40 -12.97 -33.56
CA VAL A 31 32.22 -13.92 -32.81
C VAL A 31 32.20 -13.55 -31.32
N PHE A 32 32.34 -12.26 -31.00
CA PHE A 32 32.27 -11.73 -29.66
C PHE A 32 30.92 -12.05 -28.98
N LEU A 33 29.79 -11.82 -29.67
CA LEU A 33 28.45 -12.17 -29.16
C LEU A 33 28.34 -13.67 -28.82
N ARG A 34 28.85 -14.54 -29.69
CA ARG A 34 28.86 -15.99 -29.46
C ARG A 34 29.70 -16.37 -28.24
N ILE A 35 30.92 -15.82 -28.13
CA ILE A 35 31.82 -16.06 -27.00
C ILE A 35 31.17 -15.61 -25.69
N VAL A 36 30.59 -14.42 -25.64
CA VAL A 36 29.93 -13.90 -24.43
C VAL A 36 28.79 -14.82 -24.00
N ARG A 37 28.00 -15.29 -24.96
CA ARG A 37 26.87 -16.18 -24.69
C ARG A 37 27.31 -17.55 -24.15
N GLU A 38 28.27 -18.19 -24.80
CA GLU A 38 28.83 -19.46 -24.34
C GLU A 38 29.50 -19.31 -22.97
N TRP A 39 30.25 -18.22 -22.77
CA TRP A 39 30.86 -17.90 -21.50
C TRP A 39 29.83 -17.79 -20.38
N ARG A 40 28.74 -17.02 -20.57
CA ARG A 40 27.66 -16.87 -19.58
C ARG A 40 27.08 -18.23 -19.19
N HIS A 41 26.76 -19.06 -20.17
CA HIS A 41 26.22 -20.39 -19.92
C HIS A 41 27.19 -21.27 -19.12
N VAL A 42 28.46 -21.34 -19.52
CA VAL A 42 29.49 -22.11 -18.80
C VAL A 42 29.70 -21.57 -17.37
N ARG A 43 29.64 -20.25 -17.17
CA ARG A 43 29.73 -19.63 -15.84
C ARG A 43 28.55 -19.99 -14.96
N MET A 44 27.33 -19.93 -15.49
CA MET A 44 26.12 -20.39 -14.80
C MET A 44 26.28 -21.85 -14.35
N LEU A 45 26.70 -22.75 -15.24
CA LEU A 45 26.93 -24.17 -14.92
C LEU A 45 27.98 -24.35 -13.81
N LYS A 46 29.09 -23.62 -13.90
CA LYS A 46 30.16 -23.63 -12.90
C LYS A 46 29.66 -23.14 -11.53
N HIS A 47 28.89 -22.06 -11.50
CA HIS A 47 28.32 -21.50 -10.26
C HIS A 47 27.35 -22.47 -9.58
N HIS A 48 26.65 -23.31 -10.36
CA HIS A 48 25.67 -24.27 -9.87
C HIS A 48 26.20 -25.72 -9.85
N ARG A 49 27.50 -25.88 -9.57
CA ARG A 49 28.16 -27.17 -9.27
C ARG A 49 28.18 -28.19 -10.41
N ARG A 50 27.85 -27.83 -11.65
CA ARG A 50 27.73 -28.83 -12.72
C ARG A 50 29.07 -29.44 -13.17
N GLY A 51 30.19 -28.85 -12.79
CA GLY A 51 31.51 -29.50 -12.92
C GLY A 51 31.86 -30.49 -11.79
N ASN A 52 31.12 -30.47 -10.68
CA ASN A 52 31.28 -31.35 -9.52
C ASN A 52 30.22 -32.47 -9.46
N ASP A 53 29.21 -32.41 -10.33
CA ASP A 53 28.18 -33.42 -10.46
C ASP A 53 28.62 -34.45 -11.51
N PRO A 54 28.70 -35.76 -11.19
CA PRO A 54 29.05 -36.80 -12.16
C PRO A 54 28.17 -36.81 -13.42
N SER A 55 26.92 -36.35 -13.31
CA SER A 55 25.99 -36.24 -14.44
C SER A 55 26.27 -35.01 -15.33
N GLY A 56 27.13 -34.10 -14.89
CA GLY A 56 27.51 -32.90 -15.61
C GLY A 56 26.33 -31.97 -15.91
N SER A 57 26.35 -31.36 -17.09
CA SER A 57 25.20 -30.58 -17.60
C SER A 57 24.03 -31.46 -18.05
N LYS A 58 24.24 -32.76 -18.29
CA LYS A 58 23.18 -33.66 -18.79
C LYS A 58 22.15 -34.03 -17.71
N GLY A 59 22.54 -34.05 -16.43
CA GLY A 59 21.64 -34.34 -15.31
C GLY A 59 20.90 -33.14 -14.73
N MET A 60 20.94 -31.98 -15.38
CA MET A 60 20.26 -30.77 -14.89
C MET A 60 18.74 -30.94 -14.91
N LYS A 61 18.11 -30.48 -13.83
CA LYS A 61 16.66 -30.37 -13.73
C LYS A 61 16.21 -28.91 -13.91
N VAL A 62 14.96 -28.72 -14.27
CA VAL A 62 14.33 -27.40 -14.36
C VAL A 62 14.49 -26.66 -13.04
N GLY A 63 14.97 -25.41 -13.08
CA GLY A 63 15.21 -24.60 -11.88
C GLY A 63 16.50 -24.86 -11.09
N ASP A 64 17.37 -25.78 -11.51
CA ASP A 64 18.60 -26.15 -10.79
C ASP A 64 19.70 -25.07 -10.73
N CYS A 65 19.67 -24.11 -11.64
CA CYS A 65 20.68 -23.08 -11.85
C CYS A 65 20.23 -21.71 -11.35
N VAL A 66 19.73 -21.65 -10.11
CA VAL A 66 19.21 -20.44 -9.49
C VAL A 66 19.96 -20.09 -8.20
N VAL A 67 20.27 -18.81 -8.05
CA VAL A 67 20.71 -18.25 -6.77
C VAL A 67 19.48 -18.03 -5.90
N HIS A 68 19.24 -18.96 -4.96
CA HIS A 68 18.10 -18.88 -4.06
C HIS A 68 18.26 -17.80 -2.99
N CYS A 69 17.14 -17.22 -2.55
CA CYS A 69 17.12 -16.36 -1.37
C CYS A 69 17.56 -17.14 -0.12
N LEU A 70 18.44 -16.53 0.69
CA LEU A 70 18.94 -17.12 1.93
C LEU A 70 17.95 -17.00 3.10
N ALA A 71 17.04 -16.02 3.06
CA ALA A 71 16.10 -15.75 4.15
C ALA A 71 14.70 -16.36 3.93
N CYS A 72 14.29 -16.62 2.68
CA CYS A 72 13.02 -17.30 2.42
C CYS A 72 12.97 -18.69 3.06
N PRO A 73 11.82 -19.11 3.62
CA PRO A 73 11.64 -20.46 4.13
C PRO A 73 11.75 -21.47 2.97
N ARG A 74 12.63 -22.46 3.13
CA ARG A 74 12.85 -23.57 2.21
C ARG A 74 12.86 -24.89 3.00
N PRO A 75 11.84 -25.74 2.84
CA PRO A 75 11.76 -27.03 3.52
C PRO A 75 13.00 -27.88 3.26
N GLY A 76 13.55 -28.50 4.30
CA GLY A 76 14.76 -29.34 4.22
C GLY A 76 16.08 -28.58 4.02
N VAL A 77 16.06 -27.24 3.94
CA VAL A 77 17.26 -26.42 3.74
C VAL A 77 17.53 -25.52 4.94
N ASN A 78 16.62 -24.58 5.23
CA ASN A 78 16.83 -23.55 6.25
C ASN A 78 15.64 -23.38 7.19
N MET A 79 14.63 -24.25 7.11
CA MET A 79 13.52 -24.29 8.06
C MET A 79 13.83 -25.24 9.21
N VAL A 80 13.30 -24.94 10.40
CA VAL A 80 13.36 -25.90 11.52
C VAL A 80 12.39 -27.05 11.26
N PRO A 81 12.73 -28.31 11.58
CA PRO A 81 11.89 -29.46 11.23
C PRO A 81 10.51 -29.49 11.91
N LYS A 82 10.41 -28.96 13.12
CA LYS A 82 9.16 -28.87 13.89
C LYS A 82 9.10 -27.53 14.60
N ARG A 83 7.98 -26.82 14.45
CA ARG A 83 7.62 -25.67 15.28
C ARG A 83 6.41 -26.01 16.14
N VAL A 84 6.27 -25.27 17.23
CA VAL A 84 5.00 -25.22 17.97
C VAL A 84 3.94 -24.57 17.08
N LYS A 85 2.67 -24.94 17.28
CA LYS A 85 1.56 -24.57 16.37
C LYS A 85 1.41 -23.05 16.27
N GLU A 86 1.69 -22.36 17.36
CA GLU A 86 1.61 -20.91 17.53
C GLU A 86 2.62 -20.16 16.66
N ASP A 87 3.74 -20.80 16.32
CA ASP A 87 4.85 -20.21 15.53
C ASP A 87 4.90 -20.73 14.08
N GLU A 88 3.98 -21.61 13.66
CA GLU A 88 3.95 -22.13 12.28
C GLU A 88 3.86 -21.02 11.22
N TRP A 89 3.23 -19.89 11.56
CA TRP A 89 3.05 -18.76 10.64
C TRP A 89 4.36 -18.08 10.26
N VAL A 90 5.40 -18.19 11.09
CA VAL A 90 6.71 -17.58 10.80
C VAL A 90 7.32 -18.22 9.55
N ASP A 91 7.01 -19.49 9.26
CA ASP A 91 7.45 -20.24 8.07
C ASP A 91 6.66 -19.96 6.79
N VAL A 92 5.87 -18.88 6.75
CA VAL A 92 5.14 -18.46 5.56
C VAL A 92 6.05 -17.94 4.44
N LEU A 93 5.77 -18.35 3.20
CA LEU A 93 6.44 -17.82 2.02
C LEU A 93 5.68 -16.63 1.46
N PHE A 94 6.34 -15.48 1.36
CA PHE A 94 5.83 -14.30 0.67
C PHE A 94 6.29 -14.27 -0.79
N ILE A 95 5.32 -14.27 -1.72
CA ILE A 95 5.55 -14.20 -3.16
C ILE A 95 4.71 -13.07 -3.76
N CYS A 96 5.25 -12.38 -4.74
CA CYS A 96 4.50 -11.40 -5.52
C CYS A 96 4.53 -11.78 -7.00
N GLY A 97 3.44 -11.49 -7.71
CA GLY A 97 3.31 -11.65 -9.16
C GLY A 97 2.99 -10.31 -9.81
N ASP A 98 3.56 -10.06 -10.99
CA ASP A 98 3.30 -8.86 -11.81
C ASP A 98 3.97 -9.01 -13.21
N ALA A 99 3.56 -8.18 -14.17
CA ALA A 99 4.03 -8.14 -15.55
C ALA A 99 4.82 -6.87 -15.90
N ASN A 100 5.92 -7.05 -16.64
CA ASN A 100 6.76 -5.98 -17.16
C ASN A 100 6.69 -5.89 -18.69
N PHE A 101 6.04 -4.83 -19.17
CA PHE A 101 5.89 -4.54 -20.60
C PHE A 101 7.07 -3.77 -21.23
N ARG A 102 8.00 -3.25 -20.43
CA ARG A 102 9.22 -2.62 -20.97
C ARG A 102 10.17 -3.67 -21.56
N LEU A 103 10.19 -4.87 -20.99
CA LEU A 103 10.98 -6.02 -21.48
C LEU A 103 10.32 -6.71 -22.69
N SER A 104 9.93 -5.92 -23.69
CA SER A 104 9.40 -6.41 -24.97
C SER A 104 10.52 -6.92 -25.89
N ARG A 105 10.18 -7.72 -26.91
CA ARG A 105 11.14 -8.24 -27.91
C ARG A 105 10.57 -8.21 -29.33
N PHE A 106 11.32 -7.63 -30.25
CA PHE A 106 10.97 -7.60 -31.67
C PHE A 106 11.06 -8.98 -32.34
N ASN A 107 10.29 -9.16 -33.40
CA ASN A 107 10.29 -10.38 -34.20
C ASN A 107 11.45 -10.39 -35.22
N VAL A 108 12.68 -10.45 -34.73
CA VAL A 108 13.91 -10.33 -35.54
C VAL A 108 14.60 -11.67 -35.85
N SER A 109 14.22 -12.76 -35.15
CA SER A 109 14.85 -14.08 -35.29
C SER A 109 13.92 -15.20 -34.83
N SER A 110 14.33 -16.45 -35.03
CA SER A 110 13.61 -17.67 -34.65
C SER A 110 14.45 -18.58 -33.74
N ILE A 111 13.79 -19.51 -33.06
CA ILE A 111 14.46 -20.50 -32.19
C ILE A 111 15.47 -21.36 -32.98
N LEU A 112 15.22 -21.61 -34.27
CA LEU A 112 16.14 -22.36 -35.14
C LEU A 112 17.44 -21.59 -35.40
N ARG A 113 17.36 -20.27 -35.57
CA ARG A 113 18.52 -19.41 -35.85
C ARG A 113 19.25 -18.96 -34.59
N ASP A 114 18.52 -18.82 -33.48
CA ASP A 114 19.04 -18.41 -32.19
C ASP A 114 18.49 -19.34 -31.07
N PRO A 115 18.97 -20.59 -31.00
CA PRO A 115 18.50 -21.57 -30.03
C PRO A 115 19.02 -21.26 -28.65
N ARG A 116 18.19 -21.32 -27.61
CA ARG A 116 18.61 -21.13 -26.20
C ARG A 116 19.63 -22.17 -25.75
N LEU A 117 20.61 -21.74 -24.95
CA LEU A 117 21.52 -22.67 -24.26
C LEU A 117 20.90 -23.14 -22.93
N ASN A 118 20.16 -22.26 -22.25
CA ASN A 118 19.42 -22.61 -21.05
C ASN A 118 18.01 -23.13 -21.38
N LYS A 119 17.69 -24.37 -21.01
CA LYS A 119 16.39 -25.01 -21.24
C LYS A 119 15.53 -25.00 -19.97
N GLY A 120 15.29 -23.81 -19.42
CA GLY A 120 14.48 -23.65 -18.20
C GLY A 120 15.19 -24.04 -16.91
N TYR A 121 16.52 -24.14 -16.91
CA TYR A 121 17.29 -24.48 -15.72
C TYR A 121 17.42 -23.31 -14.73
N SER A 122 17.06 -22.07 -15.11
CA SER A 122 17.20 -20.88 -14.27
C SER A 122 15.86 -20.21 -13.97
N TYR A 123 15.65 -18.94 -14.37
CA TYR A 123 14.49 -18.15 -13.98
C TYR A 123 13.35 -18.26 -14.98
N PHE A 124 13.67 -18.30 -16.28
CA PHE A 124 12.68 -18.63 -17.29
C PHE A 124 12.15 -20.06 -17.11
N VAL A 125 10.86 -20.23 -17.39
CA VAL A 125 10.25 -21.56 -17.49
C VAL A 125 10.80 -22.35 -18.68
N GLU A 126 10.54 -23.66 -18.68
CA GLU A 126 10.81 -24.50 -19.84
C GLU A 126 9.77 -24.19 -20.94
N GLU A 127 10.24 -23.73 -22.10
CA GLU A 127 9.39 -23.22 -23.19
C GLU A 127 8.53 -24.29 -23.87
N GLU A 128 9.02 -25.51 -24.03
CA GLU A 128 8.25 -26.56 -24.71
C GLU A 128 7.08 -26.99 -23.84
N GLU A 129 7.31 -27.16 -22.53
CA GLU A 129 6.23 -27.37 -21.55
C GLU A 129 5.25 -26.20 -21.52
N PHE A 130 5.76 -24.96 -21.49
CA PHE A 130 4.92 -23.78 -21.47
C PHE A 130 4.09 -23.63 -22.75
N THR A 131 4.69 -23.88 -23.92
CA THR A 131 3.99 -23.83 -25.21
C THR A 131 2.90 -24.90 -25.29
N LYS A 132 3.15 -26.11 -24.78
CA LYS A 132 2.14 -27.17 -24.68
C LYS A 132 0.99 -26.75 -23.77
N HIS A 133 1.30 -26.17 -22.62
CA HIS A 133 0.28 -25.66 -21.69
C HIS A 133 -0.61 -24.60 -22.35
N LEU A 134 -0.02 -23.63 -23.07
CA LEU A 134 -0.79 -22.64 -23.81
C LEU A 134 -1.67 -23.28 -24.89
N ALA A 135 -1.11 -24.20 -25.68
CA ALA A 135 -1.86 -24.88 -26.74
C ALA A 135 -3.06 -25.69 -26.21
N LEU A 136 -2.95 -26.25 -25.01
CA LEU A 136 -4.02 -27.03 -24.37
C LEU A 136 -5.11 -26.15 -23.75
N HIS A 137 -4.74 -25.03 -23.13
CA HIS A 137 -5.67 -24.30 -22.27
C HIS A 137 -6.11 -22.93 -22.79
N GLU A 138 -5.33 -22.26 -23.66
CA GLU A 138 -5.57 -20.88 -24.08
C GLU A 138 -6.97 -20.67 -24.68
N GLY A 139 -7.49 -21.64 -25.46
CA GLY A 139 -8.84 -21.58 -26.04
C GLY A 139 -9.98 -21.99 -25.09
N SER A 140 -9.67 -22.55 -23.91
CA SER A 140 -10.64 -23.07 -22.94
C SER A 140 -10.82 -22.18 -21.71
N MET A 141 -10.10 -21.06 -21.65
CA MET A 141 -10.17 -20.12 -20.53
C MET A 141 -11.43 -19.24 -20.66
N PRO A 142 -12.33 -19.22 -19.67
CA PRO A 142 -13.48 -18.33 -19.71
C PRO A 142 -13.04 -16.87 -19.59
N GLU A 143 -13.75 -15.95 -20.27
CA GLU A 143 -13.61 -14.52 -20.00
C GLU A 143 -14.18 -14.24 -18.60
N GLU A 144 -13.33 -13.79 -17.69
CA GLU A 144 -13.72 -13.49 -16.31
C GLU A 144 -14.18 -12.03 -16.20
N ALA A 145 -15.42 -11.83 -15.72
CA ALA A 145 -15.99 -10.50 -15.57
C ALA A 145 -15.27 -9.70 -14.48
N ASN A 146 -15.01 -8.42 -14.78
CA ASN A 146 -14.46 -7.49 -13.81
C ASN A 146 -15.51 -7.20 -12.71
N THR A 147 -15.14 -7.51 -11.46
CA THR A 147 -15.98 -7.29 -10.26
C THR A 147 -15.39 -6.23 -9.31
N CYS A 148 -14.35 -5.51 -9.73
CA CYS A 148 -13.75 -4.39 -9.00
C CYS A 148 -13.79 -3.13 -9.87
N ASN A 149 -13.18 -2.04 -9.39
CA ASN A 149 -13.01 -0.80 -10.15
C ASN A 149 -12.32 -1.08 -11.49
N ASN A 150 -12.70 -0.28 -12.48
CA ASN A 150 -12.28 -0.43 -13.88
C ASN A 150 -10.82 0.05 -14.06
N HIS A 151 -9.88 -0.74 -13.56
CA HIS A 151 -8.45 -0.44 -13.55
C HIS A 151 -7.82 -0.39 -14.95
N ASP A 152 -6.87 0.52 -15.13
CA ASP A 152 -6.00 0.53 -16.31
C ASP A 152 -5.13 -0.74 -16.39
N ALA A 153 -4.83 -1.39 -15.26
CA ALA A 153 -4.15 -2.69 -15.22
C ALA A 153 -4.92 -3.79 -15.99
N ILE A 154 -6.25 -3.84 -15.86
CA ILE A 154 -7.10 -4.80 -16.58
C ILE A 154 -7.17 -4.45 -18.09
N LYS A 155 -7.19 -3.15 -18.41
CA LYS A 155 -7.14 -2.68 -19.81
C LYS A 155 -5.78 -2.93 -20.46
N LEU A 156 -4.68 -2.81 -19.71
CA LEU A 156 -3.33 -3.18 -20.16
C LEU A 156 -3.18 -4.69 -20.29
N ALA A 157 -3.79 -5.47 -19.40
CA ALA A 157 -3.84 -6.93 -19.48
C ALA A 157 -4.50 -7.44 -20.77
N THR A 158 -5.34 -6.62 -21.42
CA THR A 158 -6.02 -6.93 -22.69
C THR A 158 -5.46 -6.18 -23.91
N MET A 159 -4.58 -5.18 -23.75
CA MET A 159 -4.12 -4.31 -24.85
C MET A 159 -2.72 -4.61 -25.43
N ARG A 160 -2.74 -4.82 -26.76
CA ARG A 160 -1.72 -4.62 -27.82
C ARG A 160 -0.32 -5.27 -27.66
N GLY A 161 -0.20 -6.48 -28.20
CA GLY A 161 0.98 -6.82 -29.01
C GLY A 161 0.99 -5.97 -30.29
N GLY A 162 2.01 -5.14 -30.49
CA GLY A 162 2.16 -4.34 -31.71
C GLY A 162 2.59 -5.19 -32.91
N LYS A 163 2.22 -4.79 -34.14
CA LYS A 163 2.75 -5.41 -35.38
C LYS A 163 4.29 -5.38 -35.32
N GLY A 164 4.93 -6.54 -35.49
CA GLY A 164 6.40 -6.68 -35.46
C GLY A 164 7.00 -7.06 -34.09
N MET A 165 6.18 -7.21 -33.04
CA MET A 165 6.63 -7.69 -31.73
C MET A 165 6.41 -9.21 -31.60
N ALA A 166 7.41 -9.94 -31.12
CA ALA A 166 7.26 -11.36 -30.80
C ALA A 166 6.92 -11.62 -29.32
N THR A 167 7.27 -10.68 -28.44
CA THR A 167 6.97 -10.71 -27.00
C THR A 167 6.57 -9.31 -26.55
N SER A 168 5.37 -9.14 -25.99
CA SER A 168 4.88 -7.83 -25.52
C SER A 168 5.47 -7.42 -24.16
N GLY A 169 5.93 -8.39 -23.37
CA GLY A 169 6.50 -8.18 -22.05
C GLY A 169 6.87 -9.51 -21.40
N ILE A 170 7.17 -9.50 -20.11
CA ILE A 170 7.35 -10.71 -19.31
C ILE A 170 6.44 -10.70 -18.09
N GLY A 171 5.92 -11.86 -17.70
CA GLY A 171 5.24 -12.07 -16.43
C GLY A 171 6.19 -12.76 -15.47
N GLY A 172 6.14 -12.42 -14.18
CA GLY A 172 7.07 -12.98 -13.22
C GLY A 172 6.53 -13.16 -11.82
N ALA A 173 7.12 -14.10 -11.07
CA ALA A 173 6.89 -14.26 -9.64
C ALA A 173 8.21 -14.19 -8.84
N ILE A 174 8.26 -13.34 -7.82
CA ILE A 174 9.48 -13.14 -7.00
C ILE A 174 9.17 -13.18 -5.50
N CYS A 175 10.21 -13.32 -4.68
CA CYS A 175 10.05 -13.16 -3.23
C CYS A 175 9.62 -11.72 -2.90
N ALA A 176 8.48 -11.58 -2.21
CA ALA A 176 7.91 -10.29 -1.83
C ALA A 176 8.51 -9.65 -0.58
N ARG A 177 9.63 -10.19 -0.04
CA ARG A 177 10.36 -9.60 1.09
C ARG A 177 11.82 -9.26 0.77
N HIS A 178 12.47 -10.07 -0.08
CA HIS A 178 13.91 -10.00 -0.32
C HIS A 178 14.31 -9.67 -1.77
N GLU A 179 13.34 -9.42 -2.66
CA GLU A 179 13.58 -9.09 -4.08
C GLU A 179 14.32 -10.17 -4.87
N CYS A 180 14.33 -11.43 -4.40
CA CYS A 180 14.95 -12.53 -5.13
C CYS A 180 13.95 -13.22 -6.07
N ARG A 181 14.31 -13.38 -7.34
CA ARG A 181 13.54 -14.19 -8.30
C ARG A 181 13.59 -15.67 -7.93
N ARG A 182 12.47 -16.37 -8.12
CA ARG A 182 12.38 -17.82 -7.87
C ARG A 182 12.77 -18.61 -9.12
N ALA A 183 13.00 -19.91 -8.94
CA ALA A 183 13.24 -20.81 -10.05
C ALA A 183 11.98 -20.94 -10.92
N SER A 184 12.18 -20.97 -12.24
CA SER A 184 11.11 -21.17 -13.24
C SER A 184 9.89 -20.29 -12.97
N SER A 185 10.14 -19.00 -12.73
CA SER A 185 9.15 -18.03 -12.28
C SER A 185 8.87 -16.94 -13.31
N ILE A 186 9.51 -16.98 -14.48
CA ILE A 186 9.36 -15.97 -15.52
C ILE A 186 8.85 -16.58 -16.83
N VAL A 187 7.87 -15.91 -17.44
CA VAL A 187 7.27 -16.28 -18.74
C VAL A 187 7.33 -15.10 -19.71
N ASP A 188 7.42 -15.39 -21.02
CA ASP A 188 7.23 -14.38 -22.05
C ASP A 188 5.73 -14.19 -22.33
N LEU A 189 5.28 -12.93 -22.36
CA LEU A 189 3.89 -12.57 -22.66
C LEU A 189 3.72 -12.32 -24.16
N LYS A 190 2.69 -12.91 -24.77
CA LYS A 190 2.30 -12.63 -26.16
C LYS A 190 1.23 -11.55 -26.26
N LYS A 191 0.27 -11.56 -25.32
CA LYS A 191 -0.86 -10.63 -25.29
C LYS A 191 -1.20 -10.27 -23.86
N GLY A 192 -0.73 -9.12 -23.42
CA GLY A 192 -1.03 -8.57 -22.10
C GLY A 192 -0.72 -9.55 -20.96
N GLU A 193 -1.38 -9.37 -19.83
CA GLU A 193 -1.22 -10.13 -18.58
C GLU A 193 -2.42 -11.07 -18.37
N GLN A 194 -2.65 -11.94 -19.36
CA GLN A 194 -3.70 -12.96 -19.21
C GLN A 194 -3.37 -13.93 -18.07
N TYR A 195 -4.40 -14.36 -17.34
CA TYR A 195 -4.25 -15.24 -16.18
C TYR A 195 -3.47 -16.52 -16.48
N ILE A 196 -3.65 -17.13 -17.66
CA ILE A 196 -2.91 -18.33 -18.05
C ILE A 196 -1.38 -18.16 -17.97
N TYR A 197 -0.85 -16.98 -18.30
CA TYR A 197 0.58 -16.71 -18.23
C TYR A 197 1.05 -16.56 -16.78
N MET A 198 0.32 -15.76 -16.00
CA MET A 198 0.66 -15.46 -14.60
C MET A 198 0.46 -16.67 -13.69
N ASP A 199 -0.61 -17.44 -13.91
CA ASP A 199 -0.85 -18.72 -13.26
C ASP A 199 0.32 -19.65 -13.50
N TYR A 200 0.74 -19.86 -14.75
CA TYR A 200 1.85 -20.76 -15.06
C TYR A 200 3.16 -20.34 -14.35
N ALA A 201 3.52 -19.05 -14.44
CA ALA A 201 4.73 -18.51 -13.81
C ALA A 201 4.71 -18.70 -12.28
N LEU A 202 3.59 -18.37 -11.65
CA LEU A 202 3.42 -18.46 -10.20
C LEU A 202 3.39 -19.91 -9.73
N LEU A 203 2.57 -20.76 -10.36
CA LEU A 203 2.40 -22.17 -9.98
C LEU A 203 3.70 -22.95 -10.14
N LYS A 204 4.41 -22.81 -11.28
CA LYS A 204 5.72 -23.45 -11.46
C LYS A 204 6.74 -23.01 -10.40
N SER A 205 6.73 -21.73 -10.00
CA SER A 205 7.61 -21.24 -8.94
C SER A 205 7.31 -21.83 -7.55
N LEU A 206 6.07 -22.30 -7.33
CA LEU A 206 5.58 -22.90 -6.09
C LEU A 206 5.66 -24.44 -6.09
N MET A 207 6.04 -25.09 -7.20
CA MET A 207 6.24 -26.54 -7.23
C MET A 207 7.50 -27.00 -6.48
N THR A 208 8.44 -26.09 -6.21
CA THR A 208 9.73 -26.43 -5.58
C THR A 208 9.95 -25.61 -4.31
N ASN A 209 10.44 -26.28 -3.25
CA ASN A 209 10.85 -25.66 -1.99
C ASN A 209 9.78 -24.73 -1.38
N THR A 210 8.52 -25.12 -1.44
CA THR A 210 7.41 -24.32 -0.94
C THR A 210 6.96 -24.83 0.42
N PRO A 211 6.89 -23.95 1.44
CA PRO A 211 6.37 -24.34 2.75
C PRO A 211 4.86 -24.54 2.72
N LYS A 212 4.30 -24.95 3.87
CA LYS A 212 2.88 -25.22 4.05
C LYS A 212 1.99 -24.00 3.77
N SER A 213 2.45 -22.79 4.09
CA SER A 213 1.68 -21.54 4.00
C SER A 213 2.33 -20.54 3.06
N VAL A 214 1.51 -19.87 2.25
CA VAL A 214 1.96 -18.90 1.23
C VAL A 214 1.09 -17.65 1.28
N ILE A 215 1.73 -16.49 1.21
CA ILE A 215 1.08 -15.20 0.97
C ILE A 215 1.46 -14.74 -0.44
N ILE A 216 0.45 -14.48 -1.27
CA ILE A 216 0.62 -14.04 -2.65
C ILE A 216 0.13 -12.61 -2.75
N SER A 217 1.02 -11.72 -3.17
CA SER A 217 0.72 -10.32 -3.50
C SER A 217 0.52 -10.19 -5.00
N TYR A 218 -0.60 -9.64 -5.44
CA TYR A 218 -0.84 -9.37 -6.86
C TYR A 218 -1.79 -8.18 -7.02
N ASP A 219 -1.49 -7.27 -7.94
CA ASP A 219 -2.28 -6.06 -8.22
C ASP A 219 -3.77 -6.36 -8.36
N ILE A 220 -4.09 -7.38 -9.17
CA ILE A 220 -5.47 -7.81 -9.39
C ILE A 220 -5.82 -9.06 -8.59
N GLY A 221 -5.12 -9.29 -7.48
CA GLY A 221 -5.30 -10.44 -6.59
C GLY A 221 -6.76 -10.63 -6.15
N CYS A 222 -7.47 -9.54 -5.85
CA CYS A 222 -8.88 -9.55 -5.45
C CYS A 222 -9.84 -10.12 -6.53
N GLN A 223 -9.43 -10.14 -7.80
CA GLN A 223 -10.19 -10.76 -8.89
C GLN A 223 -9.62 -12.11 -9.26
N TRP A 224 -8.32 -12.14 -9.43
CA TRP A 224 -7.57 -13.29 -9.90
C TRP A 224 -7.79 -14.53 -9.03
N HIS A 225 -7.88 -14.37 -7.70
CA HIS A 225 -8.04 -15.50 -6.78
C HIS A 225 -9.39 -16.20 -6.87
N LYS A 226 -10.46 -15.50 -7.30
CA LYS A 226 -11.84 -16.00 -7.25
C LYS A 226 -12.03 -17.32 -8.00
N ASN A 227 -11.34 -17.47 -9.13
CA ASN A 227 -11.38 -18.68 -9.95
C ASN A 227 -10.04 -19.43 -10.00
N LEU A 228 -9.03 -19.00 -9.25
CA LEU A 228 -7.69 -19.61 -9.29
C LEU A 228 -7.72 -21.13 -9.09
N TRP A 229 -8.43 -21.62 -8.08
CA TRP A 229 -8.49 -23.04 -7.78
C TRP A 229 -9.23 -23.85 -8.86
N LYS A 230 -10.27 -23.27 -9.47
CA LYS A 230 -10.96 -23.88 -10.61
C LYS A 230 -10.03 -23.96 -11.83
N ARG A 231 -9.20 -22.93 -12.06
CA ARG A 231 -8.19 -22.94 -13.12
C ARG A 231 -7.11 -23.99 -12.86
N ILE A 232 -6.61 -24.10 -11.62
CA ILE A 232 -5.65 -25.14 -11.22
C ILE A 232 -6.21 -26.55 -11.47
N GLU A 233 -7.47 -26.80 -11.12
CA GLU A 233 -8.16 -28.07 -11.40
C GLU A 233 -8.24 -28.35 -12.91
N GLN A 234 -8.54 -27.32 -13.72
CA GLN A 234 -8.61 -27.43 -15.18
C GLN A 234 -7.23 -27.69 -15.83
N TYR A 235 -6.15 -27.16 -15.26
CA TYR A 235 -4.78 -27.39 -15.76
C TYR A 235 -4.28 -28.82 -15.51
N GLY A 236 -4.86 -29.50 -14.52
CA GLY A 236 -4.52 -30.88 -14.21
C GLY A 236 -3.28 -31.05 -13.32
N PRO A 237 -2.81 -32.31 -13.13
CA PRO A 237 -1.87 -32.66 -12.08
C PRO A 237 -0.46 -32.06 -12.27
N GLU A 238 -0.09 -31.64 -13.47
CA GLU A 238 1.24 -31.06 -13.74
C GLU A 238 1.45 -29.68 -13.08
N LEU A 239 0.37 -28.96 -12.75
CA LEU A 239 0.40 -27.68 -12.05
C LEU A 239 -0.36 -27.73 -10.71
N ALA A 240 -0.69 -28.93 -10.24
CA ALA A 240 -1.30 -29.11 -8.92
C ALA A 240 -0.28 -28.72 -7.83
N LEU A 241 -0.65 -27.75 -7.00
CA LEU A 241 0.20 -27.30 -5.91
C LEU A 241 0.21 -28.34 -4.78
N PRO A 242 1.36 -28.52 -4.08
CA PRO A 242 1.43 -29.35 -2.88
C PRO A 242 0.78 -28.66 -1.65
N ILE A 243 -0.06 -27.65 -1.86
CA ILE A 243 -0.58 -26.74 -0.83
C ILE A 243 -2.10 -26.70 -0.93
N LYS A 244 -2.77 -26.66 0.22
CA LYS A 244 -4.22 -26.55 0.31
C LYS A 244 -4.68 -25.11 0.12
N PRO A 245 -5.89 -24.86 -0.43
CA PRO A 245 -6.48 -23.53 -0.54
C PRO A 245 -6.44 -22.73 0.76
N ASP A 246 -6.77 -23.36 1.89
CA ASP A 246 -6.82 -22.71 3.21
C ASP A 246 -5.46 -22.20 3.72
N ASN A 247 -4.35 -22.60 3.08
CA ASN A 247 -3.01 -22.15 3.44
C ASN A 247 -2.47 -21.05 2.52
N VAL A 248 -3.28 -20.55 1.59
CA VAL A 248 -2.89 -19.50 0.65
C VAL A 248 -3.70 -18.24 0.94
N ILE A 249 -3.00 -17.17 1.32
CA ILE A 249 -3.58 -15.85 1.54
C ILE A 249 -3.24 -14.97 0.33
N ILE A 250 -4.24 -14.32 -0.23
CA ILE A 250 -4.08 -13.39 -1.35
C ILE A 250 -4.25 -11.97 -0.83
N LEU A 251 -3.31 -11.08 -1.16
CA LEU A 251 -3.34 -9.67 -0.79
C LEU A 251 -3.04 -8.82 -2.02
N VAL A 252 -3.39 -7.53 -1.95
CA VAL A 252 -3.08 -6.54 -2.97
C VAL A 252 -1.97 -5.63 -2.43
N PRO A 253 -0.92 -5.34 -3.22
CA PRO A 253 0.16 -4.43 -2.81
C PRO A 253 -0.36 -3.08 -2.29
N LYS A 254 0.29 -2.51 -1.26
CA LYS A 254 -0.20 -1.32 -0.53
C LYS A 254 -0.40 -0.07 -1.40
N PHE A 255 0.41 0.12 -2.43
CA PHE A 255 0.33 1.22 -3.39
C PHE A 255 -0.86 1.04 -4.34
N HIS A 256 -1.15 -0.20 -4.74
CA HIS A 256 -2.22 -0.52 -5.68
C HIS A 256 -3.58 -0.62 -4.99
N LEU A 257 -3.62 -1.07 -3.73
CA LEU A 257 -4.83 -1.29 -2.94
C LEU A 257 -5.82 -0.12 -2.95
N PRO A 258 -5.45 1.16 -2.75
CA PRO A 258 -6.39 2.29 -2.71
C PRO A 258 -7.16 2.52 -4.02
N ALA A 259 -6.69 1.92 -5.11
CA ALA A 259 -7.34 2.03 -6.41
C ALA A 259 -8.55 1.06 -6.50
N HIS A 260 -8.63 0.04 -5.65
CA HIS A 260 -9.72 -0.95 -5.61
C HIS A 260 -10.99 -0.39 -4.96
N ILE A 261 -12.11 -1.09 -5.09
CA ILE A 261 -13.35 -0.77 -4.35
C ILE A 261 -13.13 -0.95 -2.84
N SER A 262 -13.93 -0.28 -2.01
CA SER A 262 -13.74 -0.25 -0.55
C SER A 262 -13.69 -1.64 0.07
N GLU A 263 -14.56 -2.56 -0.36
CA GLU A 263 -14.58 -3.95 0.12
C GLU A 263 -13.23 -4.65 -0.13
N CYS A 264 -12.62 -4.41 -1.29
CA CYS A 264 -11.31 -4.97 -1.60
C CYS A 264 -10.18 -4.30 -0.81
N GLN A 265 -10.30 -3.00 -0.51
CA GLN A 265 -9.32 -2.27 0.29
C GLN A 265 -9.20 -2.81 1.71
N GLU A 266 -10.26 -3.43 2.21
CA GLU A 266 -10.31 -3.99 3.54
C GLU A 266 -9.88 -5.45 3.55
N GLU A 267 -10.46 -6.27 2.66
CA GLU A 267 -10.24 -7.72 2.64
C GLU A 267 -8.83 -8.11 2.17
N PHE A 268 -8.21 -7.33 1.29
CA PHE A 268 -6.91 -7.65 0.68
C PHE A 268 -5.75 -6.81 1.24
N SER A 269 -5.93 -6.19 2.41
CA SER A 269 -4.97 -5.26 3.00
C SER A 269 -3.86 -5.92 3.79
N PHE A 270 -2.60 -5.67 3.41
CA PHE A 270 -1.43 -5.99 4.24
C PHE A 270 -1.42 -5.30 5.61
N ASN A 271 -2.09 -4.16 5.77
CA ASN A 271 -2.10 -3.46 7.06
C ASN A 271 -3.04 -4.12 8.06
N LEU A 272 -4.08 -4.82 7.58
CA LEU A 272 -5.10 -5.45 8.42
C LEU A 272 -4.85 -6.95 8.58
N GLU A 273 -4.22 -7.60 7.60
CA GLU A 273 -3.95 -9.03 7.63
C GLU A 273 -2.97 -9.41 8.76
N PRO A 274 -3.31 -10.35 9.66
CA PRO A 274 -2.40 -10.82 10.69
C PRO A 274 -1.27 -11.67 10.14
N LYS A 275 -0.16 -11.71 10.88
CA LYS A 275 1.00 -12.59 10.61
C LYS A 275 1.74 -12.28 9.30
N VAL A 276 1.68 -11.02 8.86
CA VAL A 276 2.37 -10.55 7.64
C VAL A 276 3.47 -9.53 7.92
N GLY A 277 3.61 -9.10 9.17
CA GLY A 277 4.56 -8.06 9.55
C GLY A 277 4.27 -6.73 8.86
N THR A 278 5.31 -5.99 8.52
CA THR A 278 5.17 -4.70 7.80
C THR A 278 5.34 -4.83 6.29
N SER A 279 5.22 -6.03 5.73
CA SER A 279 5.35 -6.31 4.29
C SER A 279 4.46 -5.40 3.44
N ASP A 280 4.95 -4.93 2.29
CA ASP A 280 4.24 -4.00 1.41
C ASP A 280 3.67 -4.63 0.13
N GLY A 281 4.22 -5.75 -0.33
CA GLY A 281 3.84 -6.40 -1.58
C GLY A 281 4.40 -5.73 -2.85
N GLU A 282 5.12 -4.61 -2.74
CA GLU A 282 5.58 -3.71 -3.83
C GLU A 282 6.95 -4.09 -4.43
N VAL A 283 7.48 -5.19 -3.95
CA VAL A 283 8.87 -5.60 -4.13
C VAL A 283 9.21 -5.92 -5.60
N LEU A 284 8.19 -6.29 -6.37
CA LEU A 284 8.34 -6.73 -7.75
C LEU A 284 8.65 -5.58 -8.71
N GLU A 285 7.97 -4.44 -8.54
CA GLU A 285 8.19 -3.22 -9.31
C GLU A 285 9.61 -2.67 -9.14
N ARG A 286 10.14 -2.75 -7.92
CA ARG A 286 11.56 -2.44 -7.63
C ARG A 286 12.51 -3.36 -8.38
N GLY A 287 12.19 -4.66 -8.43
CA GLY A 287 12.92 -5.66 -9.20
C GLY A 287 12.88 -5.42 -10.72
N TRP A 288 11.81 -4.81 -11.23
CA TRP A 288 11.68 -4.39 -12.62
C TRP A 288 12.54 -3.20 -12.97
N ALA A 289 12.64 -2.18 -12.10
CA ALA A 289 13.51 -1.04 -12.34
C ALA A 289 14.96 -1.47 -12.69
N ALA A 290 15.50 -2.46 -11.97
CA ALA A 290 16.85 -2.99 -12.23
C ALA A 290 16.96 -3.77 -13.57
N SER A 291 15.87 -4.39 -14.02
CA SER A 291 15.81 -5.16 -15.27
C SER A 291 15.56 -4.26 -16.48
N ASN A 292 14.82 -3.16 -16.29
CA ASN A 292 14.51 -2.18 -17.32
C ASN A 292 15.77 -1.52 -17.90
N LEU A 293 16.87 -1.51 -17.15
CA LEU A 293 18.18 -1.04 -17.61
C LEU A 293 18.76 -1.85 -18.78
N VAL A 294 18.28 -3.07 -19.01
CA VAL A 294 18.67 -3.90 -20.18
C VAL A 294 17.55 -4.09 -21.19
N ALA A 295 16.41 -3.39 -21.01
CA ALA A 295 15.27 -3.54 -21.90
C ALA A 295 15.60 -3.14 -23.33
N SER A 296 16.30 -2.02 -23.55
CA SER A 296 16.69 -1.56 -24.88
C SER A 296 17.59 -2.58 -25.61
N SER A 297 18.64 -3.06 -24.96
CA SER A 297 19.60 -3.98 -25.58
C SER A 297 19.01 -5.36 -25.82
N THR A 298 18.10 -5.83 -24.95
CA THR A 298 17.47 -7.16 -25.09
C THR A 298 16.29 -7.17 -26.08
N LYS A 299 15.74 -6.00 -26.42
CA LYS A 299 14.59 -5.86 -27.32
C LYS A 299 14.87 -6.31 -28.75
N GLU A 300 16.12 -6.15 -29.20
CA GLU A 300 16.60 -6.51 -30.54
C GLU A 300 17.31 -7.87 -30.58
N MET A 301 17.41 -8.57 -29.44
CA MET A 301 18.02 -9.89 -29.40
C MET A 301 17.07 -10.96 -29.94
N GLY A 302 17.64 -12.02 -30.52
CA GLY A 302 16.89 -13.24 -30.80
C GLY A 302 16.36 -13.93 -29.53
N PRO A 303 15.45 -14.90 -29.66
CA PRO A 303 14.76 -15.52 -28.52
C PRO A 303 15.72 -16.20 -27.53
N GLY A 304 16.70 -16.96 -28.02
CA GLY A 304 17.65 -17.68 -27.16
C GLY A 304 18.61 -16.73 -26.46
N SER A 305 19.24 -15.83 -27.23
CA SER A 305 20.23 -14.89 -26.72
C SER A 305 19.63 -13.90 -25.70
N ARG A 306 18.37 -13.48 -25.90
CA ARG A 306 17.64 -12.64 -24.94
C ARG A 306 17.48 -13.34 -23.60
N ARG A 307 16.95 -14.56 -23.60
CA ARG A 307 16.65 -15.30 -22.36
C ARG A 307 17.92 -15.65 -21.60
N ASP A 308 18.95 -16.14 -22.30
CA ASP A 308 20.26 -16.43 -21.70
C ASP A 308 20.88 -15.16 -21.07
N THR A 309 20.72 -14.00 -21.71
CA THR A 309 21.20 -12.71 -21.18
C THR A 309 20.42 -12.27 -19.93
N LEU A 310 19.08 -12.39 -19.95
CA LEU A 310 18.23 -12.01 -18.82
C LEU A 310 18.44 -12.93 -17.62
N ASP A 311 18.56 -14.25 -17.83
CA ASP A 311 18.87 -15.21 -16.77
C ASP A 311 20.19 -14.86 -16.06
N ASP A 312 21.23 -14.53 -16.84
CA ASP A 312 22.54 -14.10 -16.31
C ASP A 312 22.39 -12.84 -15.45
N HIS A 313 21.68 -11.83 -15.94
CA HIS A 313 21.43 -10.57 -15.21
C HIS A 313 20.66 -10.78 -13.91
N TRP A 314 19.68 -11.67 -13.92
CA TRP A 314 18.91 -12.02 -12.72
C TRP A 314 19.72 -12.86 -11.74
N GLY A 315 20.63 -13.71 -12.24
CA GLY A 315 21.65 -14.40 -11.45
C GLY A 315 22.50 -13.45 -10.62
N ASP A 316 23.08 -12.43 -11.28
CA ASP A 316 23.85 -11.37 -10.60
C ASP A 316 22.99 -10.56 -9.63
N ASN A 317 21.75 -10.24 -9.99
CA ASN A 317 20.84 -9.51 -9.11
C ASN A 317 20.55 -10.31 -7.82
N ASN A 318 20.14 -11.57 -7.94
CA ASN A 318 19.90 -12.44 -6.78
C ASN A 318 21.18 -12.64 -5.95
N TRP A 319 22.35 -12.78 -6.58
CA TRP A 319 23.62 -12.86 -5.86
C TRP A 319 23.92 -11.59 -5.06
N ARG A 320 23.74 -10.40 -5.67
CA ARG A 320 23.88 -9.11 -4.98
C ARG A 320 22.92 -8.99 -3.80
N LYS A 321 21.68 -9.49 -3.93
CA LYS A 321 20.72 -9.54 -2.82
C LYS A 321 21.21 -10.44 -1.69
N CYS A 322 21.73 -11.62 -2.01
CA CYS A 322 22.31 -12.53 -1.02
C CYS A 322 23.53 -11.93 -0.29
N VAL A 323 24.42 -11.24 -1.01
CA VAL A 323 25.59 -10.58 -0.39
C VAL A 323 25.17 -9.45 0.55
N ASN A 324 24.15 -8.67 0.19
CA ASN A 324 23.71 -7.53 0.98
C ASN A 324 22.65 -7.88 2.04
N ILE A 325 22.22 -9.14 2.14
CA ILE A 325 21.11 -9.54 3.02
C ILE A 325 21.42 -9.28 4.50
N GLY A 326 22.68 -9.48 4.90
CA GLY A 326 23.19 -9.17 6.25
C GLY A 326 22.86 -7.75 6.71
N ILE A 327 23.29 -6.78 5.90
CA ILE A 327 23.11 -5.34 6.15
C ILE A 327 21.65 -4.95 6.02
N SER A 328 20.94 -5.53 5.04
CA SER A 328 19.54 -5.19 4.77
C SER A 328 18.65 -5.59 5.96
N LEU A 329 18.81 -6.80 6.49
CA LEU A 329 18.05 -7.26 7.66
C LEU A 329 18.45 -6.50 8.93
N LEU A 330 19.74 -6.17 9.12
CA LEU A 330 20.15 -5.35 10.27
C LEU A 330 19.48 -3.97 10.26
N ARG A 331 19.47 -3.30 9.10
CA ARG A 331 18.79 -2.01 8.97
C ARG A 331 17.30 -2.12 9.26
N ASN A 332 16.65 -3.17 8.75
CA ASN A 332 15.23 -3.39 8.97
C ASN A 332 14.92 -3.60 10.46
N ILE A 333 15.73 -4.36 11.21
CA ILE A 333 15.48 -4.56 12.66
C ILE A 333 15.78 -3.32 13.50
N GLN A 334 16.79 -2.54 13.10
CA GLN A 334 17.09 -1.24 13.72
C GLN A 334 15.94 -0.24 13.57
N GLU A 335 15.15 -0.34 12.50
CA GLU A 335 13.93 0.43 12.32
C GLU A 335 12.74 -0.20 13.07
N ALA A 336 12.57 -1.53 12.97
CA ALA A 336 11.39 -2.21 13.45
C ALA A 336 11.22 -2.18 14.98
N VAL A 337 12.30 -2.29 15.74
CA VAL A 337 12.22 -2.30 17.22
C VAL A 337 11.74 -0.96 17.79
N PRO A 338 12.31 0.21 17.42
CA PRO A 338 11.75 1.49 17.85
C PRO A 338 10.30 1.69 17.44
N GLN A 339 9.93 1.30 16.21
CA GLN A 339 8.56 1.42 15.72
C GLN A 339 7.60 0.51 16.46
N ARG A 340 8.00 -0.72 16.79
CA ARG A 340 7.24 -1.64 17.64
C ARG A 340 6.94 -1.00 18.98
N GLU A 341 7.95 -0.44 19.64
CA GLU A 341 7.78 0.13 20.97
C GLU A 341 6.88 1.37 20.94
N GLU A 342 7.10 2.26 19.98
CA GLU A 342 6.28 3.45 19.77
C GLU A 342 4.80 3.12 19.55
N HIS A 343 4.50 2.16 18.67
CA HIS A 343 3.12 1.76 18.39
C HIS A 343 2.50 0.94 19.53
N ARG A 344 3.29 0.16 20.27
CA ARG A 344 2.83 -0.57 21.47
C ARG A 344 2.39 0.41 22.55
N VAL A 345 3.25 1.37 22.91
CA VAL A 345 2.92 2.41 23.90
C VAL A 345 1.72 3.23 23.44
N THR A 346 1.66 3.63 22.17
CA THR A 346 0.50 4.35 21.61
C THR A 346 -0.79 3.55 21.77
N PHE A 347 -0.75 2.24 21.49
CA PHE A 347 -1.92 1.37 21.63
C PHE A 347 -2.36 1.19 23.08
N GLU A 348 -1.41 0.97 23.99
CA GLU A 348 -1.67 0.82 25.43
C GLU A 348 -2.26 2.10 26.01
N THR A 349 -1.62 3.25 25.80
CA THR A 349 -2.13 4.55 26.28
C THR A 349 -3.50 4.86 25.70
N PHE A 350 -3.74 4.58 24.41
CA PHE A 350 -5.06 4.79 23.82
C PHE A 350 -6.13 3.88 24.45
N SER A 351 -5.79 2.61 24.69
CA SER A 351 -6.67 1.65 25.36
C SER A 351 -6.97 2.05 26.81
N GLU A 352 -5.97 2.53 27.56
CA GLU A 352 -6.15 3.04 28.93
C GLU A 352 -7.03 4.29 28.95
N THR A 353 -6.83 5.21 28.00
CA THR A 353 -7.66 6.42 27.88
C THR A 353 -9.12 6.07 27.64
N ILE A 354 -9.40 5.10 26.75
CA ILE A 354 -10.76 4.59 26.53
C ILE A 354 -11.29 3.87 27.77
N ALA A 355 -10.49 3.05 28.44
CA ALA A 355 -10.92 2.29 29.61
C ALA A 355 -11.36 3.19 30.78
N HIS A 356 -10.75 4.38 30.93
CA HIS A 356 -11.14 5.37 31.94
C HIS A 356 -12.42 6.16 31.61
N SER A 357 -12.92 6.09 30.37
CA SER A 357 -14.19 6.70 29.98
C SER A 357 -15.39 5.87 30.46
N GLN A 358 -16.55 6.52 30.63
CA GLN A 358 -17.78 5.85 31.06
C GLN A 358 -18.22 4.81 30.00
N GLY A 359 -18.33 3.55 30.39
CA GLY A 359 -18.68 2.44 29.49
C GLY A 359 -17.54 1.93 28.60
N GLY A 360 -16.38 2.59 28.59
CA GLY A 360 -15.29 2.28 27.67
C GLY A 360 -14.66 0.89 27.85
N MET A 361 -14.63 0.35 29.06
CA MET A 361 -14.10 -1.01 29.30
C MET A 361 -14.96 -2.10 28.62
N GLU A 362 -16.28 -1.95 28.61
CA GLU A 362 -17.18 -2.88 27.91
C GLU A 362 -17.04 -2.71 26.39
N CYS A 363 -16.94 -1.47 25.90
CA CYS A 363 -16.66 -1.19 24.49
C CYS A 363 -15.36 -1.85 24.02
N LEU A 364 -14.27 -1.70 24.76
CA LEU A 364 -12.97 -2.31 24.42
C LEU A 364 -13.06 -3.83 24.34
N LYS A 365 -13.76 -4.46 25.27
CA LYS A 365 -13.98 -5.91 25.25
C LYS A 365 -14.75 -6.34 24.00
N GLN A 366 -15.83 -5.64 23.67
CA GLN A 366 -16.63 -5.90 22.47
C GLN A 366 -15.81 -5.69 21.19
N TRP A 367 -15.02 -4.62 21.12
CA TRP A 367 -14.18 -4.31 19.96
C TRP A 367 -13.07 -5.35 19.78
N MET A 368 -12.47 -5.81 20.88
CA MET A 368 -11.46 -6.86 20.89
C MET A 368 -12.04 -8.20 20.40
N GLU A 369 -13.20 -8.60 20.91
CA GLU A 369 -13.89 -9.82 20.45
C GLU A 369 -14.24 -9.73 18.96
N SER A 370 -14.73 -8.59 18.50
CA SER A 370 -15.08 -8.33 17.11
C SER A 370 -13.86 -8.42 16.18
N VAL A 371 -12.74 -7.77 16.53
CA VAL A 371 -11.53 -7.79 15.70
C VAL A 371 -10.86 -9.16 15.67
N GLU A 372 -10.82 -9.87 16.79
CA GLU A 372 -10.28 -11.23 16.82
C GLU A 372 -11.15 -12.23 16.05
N ALA A 373 -12.48 -12.08 16.12
CA ALA A 373 -13.40 -12.87 15.32
C ALA A 373 -13.17 -12.63 13.82
N TRP A 374 -13.00 -11.37 13.42
CA TRP A 374 -12.70 -10.99 12.04
C TRP A 374 -11.34 -11.54 11.57
N GLU A 375 -10.28 -11.44 12.39
CA GLU A 375 -8.96 -12.01 12.09
C GLU A 375 -9.00 -13.54 11.93
N LYS A 376 -9.93 -14.21 12.63
CA LYS A 376 -10.19 -15.66 12.49
C LYS A 376 -11.16 -15.99 11.35
N CYS A 377 -11.84 -14.99 10.78
CA CYS A 377 -12.94 -15.16 9.81
C CYS A 377 -12.52 -15.86 8.52
N ARG A 378 -11.24 -15.77 8.10
CA ARG A 378 -10.78 -16.47 6.88
C ARG A 378 -10.97 -17.99 6.93
N PHE A 379 -11.13 -18.57 8.13
CA PHE A 379 -11.41 -19.99 8.33
C PHE A 379 -12.89 -20.28 8.65
N SER A 380 -13.72 -19.24 8.70
CA SER A 380 -15.15 -19.32 9.00
C SER A 380 -15.97 -19.26 7.73
N LYS A 381 -17.02 -20.09 7.64
CA LYS A 381 -18.03 -20.00 6.58
C LYS A 381 -19.08 -18.92 6.85
N ILE A 382 -19.07 -18.36 8.05
CA ILE A 382 -20.04 -17.35 8.49
C ILE A 382 -19.42 -15.98 8.24
N PRO A 383 -20.10 -15.08 7.49
CA PRO A 383 -19.65 -13.71 7.32
C PRO A 383 -19.55 -12.99 8.67
N ILE A 384 -18.38 -12.46 8.99
CA ILE A 384 -18.15 -11.66 10.20
C ILE A 384 -18.09 -10.18 9.79
N PRO A 385 -18.85 -9.27 10.42
CA PRO A 385 -18.81 -7.85 10.13
C PRO A 385 -17.39 -7.29 10.24
N ASN A 386 -17.03 -6.37 9.35
CA ASN A 386 -15.70 -5.79 9.33
C ASN A 386 -15.55 -4.73 10.44
N PRO A 387 -14.67 -4.93 11.42
CA PRO A 387 -14.45 -4.00 12.53
C PRO A 387 -13.71 -2.71 12.09
N TYR A 388 -13.30 -2.60 10.83
CA TYR A 388 -12.62 -1.43 10.29
C TYR A 388 -13.54 -0.50 9.46
N VAL A 389 -14.83 -0.84 9.37
CA VAL A 389 -15.84 -0.13 8.57
C VAL A 389 -16.86 0.54 9.47
N PRO A 390 -17.36 1.74 9.13
CA PRO A 390 -18.47 2.36 9.83
C PRO A 390 -19.71 1.45 9.83
N THR A 391 -20.27 1.21 11.01
CA THR A 391 -21.54 0.49 11.15
C THR A 391 -22.72 1.44 11.07
N VAL A 392 -22.51 2.71 11.41
CA VAL A 392 -23.48 3.78 11.19
C VAL A 392 -23.37 4.23 9.74
N LYS A 393 -24.38 3.92 8.93
CA LYS A 393 -24.47 4.51 7.58
C LYS A 393 -24.63 6.01 7.74
N HIS A 394 -23.76 6.79 7.11
CA HIS A 394 -24.04 8.18 6.78
C HIS A 394 -25.19 8.24 5.74
N GLU A 395 -26.39 7.83 6.12
CA GLU A 395 -27.58 8.40 5.48
C GLU A 395 -27.68 9.82 6.05
N PHE A 396 -27.54 10.83 5.19
CA PHE A 396 -27.96 12.20 5.47
C PHE A 396 -29.48 12.21 5.73
N LYS A 397 -29.88 11.72 6.89
CA LYS A 397 -31.10 12.09 7.55
C LYS A 397 -30.63 12.97 8.67
N PHE A 398 -30.72 14.29 8.46
CA PHE A 398 -30.89 15.19 9.60
C PHE A 398 -32.10 14.62 10.36
N VAL A 399 -31.83 13.85 11.41
CA VAL A 399 -32.83 13.59 12.43
C VAL A 399 -32.99 14.95 13.09
N ALA A 400 -33.92 15.74 12.55
CA ALA A 400 -34.60 16.71 13.39
C ALA A 400 -34.96 15.92 14.64
N ARG A 401 -34.39 16.28 15.80
CA ARG A 401 -35.07 15.93 17.03
C ARG A 401 -36.49 16.47 16.81
N ASP A 402 -37.47 15.59 16.80
CA ASP A 402 -38.89 15.92 16.91
C ASP A 402 -39.15 16.56 18.29
N GLU A 403 -38.43 17.65 18.60
CA GLU A 403 -38.89 18.63 19.55
C GLU A 403 -39.90 19.46 18.76
N SER A 404 -41.16 19.39 19.19
CA SER A 404 -42.28 20.13 18.61
C SER A 404 -41.85 21.55 18.28
N ASP A 405 -41.75 21.86 16.98
CA ASP A 405 -41.45 23.20 16.51
C ASP A 405 -42.42 24.18 17.18
N ARG A 406 -41.93 25.34 17.63
CA ARG A 406 -42.78 26.31 18.31
C ARG A 406 -44.00 26.66 17.45
N ASP A 407 -45.17 26.85 18.08
CA ASP A 407 -46.31 27.41 17.37
C ASP A 407 -46.03 28.88 17.03
N TRP A 408 -45.79 29.14 15.74
CA TRP A 408 -45.51 30.48 15.20
C TRP A 408 -46.79 31.25 14.81
N GLY A 409 -47.98 30.71 15.09
CA GLY A 409 -49.26 31.38 14.82
C GLY A 409 -49.61 31.52 13.33
N LEU A 410 -49.11 30.60 12.50
CA LEU A 410 -49.21 30.66 11.03
C LEU A 410 -50.51 30.01 10.50
N PRO A 411 -51.08 30.49 9.38
CA PRO A 411 -52.28 29.90 8.77
C PRO A 411 -52.07 28.42 8.37
N SER A 412 -53.09 27.56 8.55
CA SER A 412 -53.05 26.16 8.09
C SER A 412 -52.85 26.09 6.57
N GLY A 413 -51.63 25.75 6.14
CA GLY A 413 -51.25 25.68 4.73
C GLY A 413 -49.75 25.79 4.47
N MET A 414 -48.94 26.20 5.45
CA MET A 414 -47.49 26.28 5.32
C MET A 414 -46.82 24.93 5.59
N THR A 415 -46.01 24.46 4.63
CA THR A 415 -45.39 23.12 4.65
C THR A 415 -43.97 23.10 5.24
N ILE A 416 -43.31 24.26 5.35
CA ILE A 416 -41.91 24.37 5.79
C ILE A 416 -41.87 25.01 7.17
N THR A 417 -41.28 24.31 8.14
CA THR A 417 -41.16 24.75 9.54
C THR A 417 -39.97 25.71 9.76
N ALA A 418 -39.92 26.40 10.90
CA ALA A 418 -38.84 27.33 11.23
C ALA A 418 -37.47 26.63 11.34
N SER A 419 -37.43 25.45 11.95
CA SER A 419 -36.21 24.62 12.03
C SER A 419 -35.72 24.20 10.64
N LYS A 420 -36.63 23.76 9.76
CA LYS A 420 -36.31 23.39 8.37
C LYS A 420 -35.81 24.58 7.55
N MET A 421 -36.38 25.77 7.76
CA MET A 421 -35.91 27.00 7.13
C MET A 421 -34.46 27.31 7.53
N ILE A 422 -34.10 27.18 8.80
CA ILE A 422 -32.72 27.40 9.27
C ILE A 422 -31.75 26.36 8.67
N ILE A 423 -32.13 25.08 8.64
CA ILE A 423 -31.32 24.01 8.01
C ILE A 423 -31.08 24.32 6.53
N ASP A 424 -32.13 24.69 5.80
CA ASP A 424 -32.02 25.03 4.38
C ASP A 424 -31.16 26.27 4.16
N GLY A 425 -31.20 27.23 5.08
CA GLY A 425 -30.38 28.44 5.03
C GLY A 425 -28.89 28.13 5.21
N VAL A 426 -28.51 27.34 6.22
CA VAL A 426 -27.12 26.93 6.44
C VAL A 426 -26.60 26.07 5.29
N HIS A 427 -27.42 25.17 4.75
CA HIS A 427 -27.06 24.37 3.57
C HIS A 427 -26.85 25.27 2.33
N THR A 428 -27.72 26.26 2.13
CA THR A 428 -27.58 27.24 1.04
C THR A 428 -26.29 28.06 1.19
N GLU A 429 -25.89 28.41 2.41
CA GLU A 429 -24.62 29.10 2.69
C GLU A 429 -23.38 28.26 2.29
N GLN A 430 -23.46 26.93 2.47
CA GLN A 430 -22.43 26.01 1.99
C GLN A 430 -22.41 25.95 0.45
N LEU A 431 -23.57 25.88 -0.20
CA LEU A 431 -23.68 25.89 -1.66
C LEU A 431 -23.14 27.20 -2.28
N GLN A 432 -23.37 28.35 -1.63
CA GLN A 432 -22.78 29.64 -2.05
C GLN A 432 -21.25 29.57 -2.05
N TYR A 433 -20.66 29.01 -1.00
CA TYR A 433 -19.21 28.86 -0.90
C TYR A 433 -18.63 27.90 -1.95
N ASP A 434 -19.25 26.73 -2.12
CA ASP A 434 -18.79 25.73 -3.08
C ASP A 434 -18.81 26.30 -4.51
N LEU A 435 -19.87 27.02 -4.87
CA LEU A 435 -19.99 27.67 -6.17
C LEU A 435 -18.99 28.81 -6.36
N GLU A 436 -18.69 29.59 -5.31
CA GLU A 436 -17.65 30.62 -5.34
C GLU A 436 -16.26 30.00 -5.61
N GLN A 437 -15.95 28.86 -4.97
CA GLN A 437 -14.69 28.15 -5.20
C GLN A 437 -14.63 27.54 -6.62
N GLU A 438 -15.73 26.97 -7.12
CA GLU A 438 -15.83 26.46 -8.50
C GLU A 438 -15.62 27.59 -9.52
N SER A 439 -16.17 28.77 -9.28
CA SER A 439 -16.00 29.96 -10.11
C SER A 439 -14.55 30.45 -10.12
N LYS A 440 -13.91 30.55 -8.94
CA LYS A 440 -12.48 30.91 -8.81
C LYS A 440 -11.54 29.89 -9.44
N ALA A 441 -11.96 28.62 -9.53
CA ALA A 441 -11.19 27.56 -10.18
C ALA A 441 -11.23 27.63 -11.72
N LEU A 442 -12.13 28.44 -12.31
CA LEU A 442 -12.14 28.65 -13.77
C LEU A 442 -10.94 29.51 -14.19
N GLY A 443 -9.97 28.88 -14.85
CA GLY A 443 -8.81 29.57 -15.41
C GLY A 443 -9.08 30.25 -16.76
N PRO A 444 -8.11 31.00 -17.29
CA PRO A 444 -8.22 31.67 -18.60
C PRO A 444 -8.42 30.68 -19.78
N HIS A 445 -8.15 29.39 -19.58
CA HIS A 445 -8.31 28.33 -20.59
C HIS A 445 -9.54 27.42 -20.35
N SER A 446 -10.46 27.78 -19.45
CA SER A 446 -11.68 27.01 -19.21
C SER A 446 -12.61 27.02 -20.43
N THR A 447 -13.18 25.85 -20.75
CA THR A 447 -14.03 25.67 -21.93
C THR A 447 -15.39 26.37 -21.78
N ASP A 448 -16.03 26.70 -22.90
CA ASP A 448 -17.36 27.32 -22.90
C ASP A 448 -18.41 26.45 -22.19
N LEU A 449 -18.27 25.12 -22.29
CA LEU A 449 -19.11 24.17 -21.57
C LEU A 449 -18.90 24.22 -20.04
N GLN A 450 -17.67 24.43 -19.57
CA GLN A 450 -17.38 24.59 -18.13
C GLN A 450 -17.94 25.92 -17.60
N ARG A 451 -17.82 27.00 -18.38
CA ARG A 451 -18.38 28.31 -18.04
C ARG A 451 -19.92 28.26 -17.99
N ALA A 452 -20.55 27.62 -18.97
CA ALA A 452 -22.00 27.45 -19.02
C ALA A 452 -22.55 26.68 -17.81
N LYS A 453 -21.84 25.66 -17.32
CA LYS A 453 -22.24 24.90 -16.11
C LYS A 453 -22.22 25.73 -14.84
N VAL A 454 -21.22 26.61 -14.67
CA VAL A 454 -21.16 27.50 -13.51
C VAL A 454 -22.29 28.53 -13.57
N LEU A 455 -22.60 29.08 -14.75
CA LEU A 455 -23.74 29.98 -14.94
C LEU A 455 -25.09 29.29 -14.67
N GLU A 456 -25.26 28.03 -15.09
CA GLU A 456 -26.46 27.23 -14.79
C GLU A 456 -26.62 26.99 -13.28
N LYS A 457 -25.53 26.60 -12.61
CA LYS A 457 -25.51 26.45 -11.14
C LYS A 457 -25.81 27.76 -10.42
N GLU A 458 -25.29 28.89 -10.92
CA GLU A 458 -25.56 30.21 -10.36
C GLU A 458 -27.04 30.58 -10.49
N ALA A 459 -27.65 30.37 -11.66
CA ALA A 459 -29.08 30.63 -11.86
C ALA A 459 -29.95 29.76 -10.95
N ASN A 460 -29.62 28.47 -10.81
CA ASN A 460 -30.32 27.56 -9.92
C ASN A 460 -30.17 27.95 -8.44
N LEU A 461 -28.96 28.34 -8.01
CA LEU A 461 -28.72 28.80 -6.65
C LEU A 461 -29.50 30.08 -6.34
N ARG A 462 -29.54 31.04 -7.27
CA ARG A 462 -30.34 32.26 -7.11
C ARG A 462 -31.82 31.96 -6.93
N TRP A 463 -32.38 31.08 -7.76
CA TRP A 463 -33.77 30.66 -7.62
C TRP A 463 -34.06 30.04 -6.25
N TRP A 464 -33.15 29.19 -5.75
CA TRP A 464 -33.25 28.60 -4.41
C TRP A 464 -33.17 29.65 -3.30
N ILE A 465 -32.27 30.63 -3.41
CA ILE A 465 -32.13 31.72 -2.44
C ILE A 465 -33.42 32.56 -2.39
N GLU A 466 -33.97 32.92 -3.54
CA GLU A 466 -35.22 33.69 -3.63
C GLU A 466 -36.40 32.93 -2.99
N ALA A 467 -36.55 31.64 -3.30
CA ALA A 467 -37.57 30.79 -2.71
C ALA A 467 -37.39 30.62 -1.19
N TRP A 468 -36.15 30.50 -0.73
CA TRP A 468 -35.83 30.43 0.70
C TRP A 468 -36.10 31.75 1.43
N MET A 469 -35.79 32.89 0.80
CA MET A 469 -36.07 34.23 1.32
C MET A 469 -37.57 34.47 1.52
N ASP A 470 -38.41 33.94 0.64
CA ASP A 470 -39.87 34.02 0.80
C ASP A 470 -40.36 33.28 2.05
N VAL A 471 -39.72 32.15 2.40
CA VAL A 471 -39.98 31.42 3.64
C VAL A 471 -39.43 32.18 4.86
N GLN A 472 -38.22 32.77 4.74
CA GLN A 472 -37.58 33.53 5.80
C GLN A 472 -38.41 34.73 6.25
N ARG A 473 -39.04 35.45 5.32
CA ARG A 473 -39.90 36.63 5.60
C ARG A 473 -41.11 36.30 6.46
N VAL A 474 -41.53 35.04 6.51
CA VAL A 474 -42.64 34.59 7.36
C VAL A 474 -42.21 34.47 8.83
N TYR A 475 -41.00 33.96 9.07
CA TYR A 475 -40.46 33.74 10.41
C TYR A 475 -39.68 34.94 10.97
N VAL A 476 -39.19 35.82 10.09
CA VAL A 476 -38.47 37.06 10.43
C VAL A 476 -38.97 38.22 9.55
N PRO A 477 -40.19 38.75 9.79
CA PRO A 477 -40.81 39.76 8.92
C PRO A 477 -40.03 41.08 8.81
N GLU A 478 -39.32 41.46 9.87
CA GLU A 478 -38.51 42.68 9.94
C GLU A 478 -37.35 42.68 8.93
N ILE A 479 -37.01 41.51 8.37
CA ILE A 479 -35.96 41.35 7.37
C ILE A 479 -36.29 42.02 6.03
N MET A 480 -37.58 42.23 5.73
CA MET A 480 -38.01 42.88 4.49
C MET A 480 -37.48 44.31 4.41
N GLY A 481 -37.56 45.08 5.50
CA GLY A 481 -37.06 46.46 5.53
C GLY A 481 -35.53 46.55 5.38
N ILE A 482 -34.82 45.54 5.88
CA ILE A 482 -33.35 45.44 5.77
C ILE A 482 -32.96 45.14 4.32
N ARG A 483 -33.60 44.16 3.68
CA ARG A 483 -33.33 43.80 2.28
C ARG A 483 -33.69 44.95 1.32
N ASP A 484 -34.83 45.62 1.53
CA ASP A 484 -35.22 46.80 0.74
C ASP A 484 -34.20 47.95 0.85
N GLN A 485 -33.54 48.09 2.01
CA GLN A 485 -32.48 49.07 2.19
C GLN A 485 -31.18 48.64 1.49
N MET A 486 -30.80 47.37 1.61
CA MET A 486 -29.64 46.81 0.90
C MET A 486 -29.78 46.92 -0.63
N ASP A 487 -30.98 46.67 -1.16
CA ASP A 487 -31.26 46.79 -2.59
C ASP A 487 -31.19 48.25 -3.08
N LYS A 488 -31.58 49.23 -2.25
CA LYS A 488 -31.43 50.66 -2.54
C LYS A 488 -29.97 51.11 -2.51
N ASP A 489 -29.20 50.58 -1.56
CA ASP A 489 -27.78 50.91 -1.38
C ASP A 489 -26.90 50.27 -2.46
N ALA A 490 -27.37 49.21 -3.13
CA ALA A 490 -26.65 48.51 -4.18
C ALA A 490 -26.68 49.19 -5.57
N GLU A 491 -27.33 50.36 -5.71
CA GLU A 491 -27.41 51.20 -6.93
C GLU A 491 -27.73 50.46 -8.25
N GLY A 492 -28.35 49.28 -8.19
CA GLY A 492 -28.72 48.48 -9.36
C GLY A 492 -27.64 47.53 -9.89
N ASP A 493 -26.56 47.30 -9.15
CA ASP A 493 -25.55 46.31 -9.51
C ASP A 493 -26.08 44.88 -9.37
N CYS A 494 -25.86 44.04 -10.40
CA CYS A 494 -26.18 42.62 -10.36
C CYS A 494 -25.24 41.89 -9.38
N VAL A 495 -25.70 41.66 -8.15
CA VAL A 495 -24.97 40.87 -7.14
C VAL A 495 -25.01 39.39 -7.54
N VAL A 496 -23.86 38.73 -7.72
CA VAL A 496 -23.74 37.29 -8.00
C VAL A 496 -24.36 36.42 -6.89
N ALA A 497 -24.89 35.25 -7.23
CA ALA A 497 -25.73 34.46 -6.30
C ALA A 497 -25.04 34.08 -4.98
N TRP A 498 -23.72 33.85 -4.99
CA TRP A 498 -22.92 33.53 -3.80
C TRP A 498 -22.55 34.73 -2.93
N ASN A 499 -22.86 35.97 -3.36
CA ASN A 499 -22.67 37.19 -2.57
C ASN A 499 -23.98 37.70 -1.94
N ILE A 500 -25.11 37.04 -2.19
CA ILE A 500 -26.40 37.42 -1.60
C ILE A 500 -26.36 37.03 -0.12
N ASP A 501 -26.50 38.01 0.77
CA ASP A 501 -26.53 37.73 2.21
C ASP A 501 -27.83 36.98 2.58
N LEU A 502 -27.67 35.78 3.12
CA LEU A 502 -28.78 34.97 3.61
C LEU A 502 -29.36 35.54 4.91
N LEU A 503 -28.63 36.41 5.61
CA LEU A 503 -29.09 37.06 6.84
C LEU A 503 -29.60 36.03 7.87
N LEU A 504 -28.82 34.97 8.08
CA LEU A 504 -29.10 33.99 9.13
C LEU A 504 -29.09 34.66 10.53
N PRO A 505 -29.79 34.10 11.53
CA PRO A 505 -29.86 34.69 12.87
C PRO A 505 -28.49 35.08 13.47
N SER A 506 -27.45 34.26 13.28
CA SER A 506 -26.07 34.56 13.72
C SER A 506 -25.49 35.81 13.05
N LYS A 507 -25.77 36.02 11.75
CA LYS A 507 -25.33 37.19 10.98
C LYS A 507 -26.10 38.45 11.34
N LEU A 508 -27.42 38.34 11.50
CA LEU A 508 -28.27 39.45 11.94
C LEU A 508 -27.86 39.98 13.32
N LEU A 509 -27.52 39.05 14.22
CA LEU A 509 -27.03 39.34 15.55
C LEU A 509 -25.62 39.96 15.53
N GLY A 510 -24.68 39.37 14.79
CA GLY A 510 -23.29 39.83 14.70
C GLY A 510 -23.16 41.23 14.09
N ASN A 511 -23.97 41.55 13.08
CA ASN A 511 -24.01 42.87 12.45
C ASN A 511 -24.85 43.89 13.25
N LYS A 512 -25.45 43.49 14.38
CA LYS A 512 -26.36 44.31 15.22
C LYS A 512 -27.54 44.90 14.45
N VAL A 513 -28.02 44.17 13.44
CA VAL A 513 -29.06 44.66 12.53
C VAL A 513 -30.44 44.35 13.09
N LEU A 514 -30.63 43.15 13.63
CA LEU A 514 -31.91 42.68 14.16
C LEU A 514 -31.70 41.65 15.26
N THR A 515 -32.52 41.71 16.31
CA THR A 515 -32.63 40.61 17.29
C THR A 515 -33.78 39.70 16.90
N CYS A 516 -33.47 38.44 16.59
CA CYS A 516 -34.44 37.38 16.34
C CYS A 516 -34.91 36.71 17.66
N ASP A 517 -35.95 35.88 17.54
CA ASP A 517 -36.42 35.03 18.64
C ASP A 517 -35.36 33.98 19.06
N ASN A 518 -35.27 33.73 20.36
CA ASN A 518 -34.30 32.78 20.92
C ASN A 518 -34.41 31.34 20.37
N HIS A 519 -35.57 30.93 19.86
CA HIS A 519 -35.71 29.60 19.25
C HIS A 519 -34.99 29.51 17.91
N LEU A 520 -34.98 30.59 17.11
CA LEU A 520 -34.23 30.63 15.85
C LEU A 520 -32.72 30.56 16.10
N TYR A 521 -32.24 31.20 17.18
CA TYR A 521 -30.84 31.07 17.60
C TYR A 521 -30.48 29.64 18.01
N ARG A 522 -31.38 28.93 18.70
CA ARG A 522 -31.16 27.52 19.09
C ARG A 522 -31.16 26.58 17.90
N TYR A 523 -32.08 26.76 16.95
CA TYR A 523 -32.08 25.95 15.72
C TYR A 523 -30.80 26.13 14.91
N GLU A 524 -30.33 27.37 14.76
CA GLU A 524 -29.08 27.61 14.05
C GLU A 524 -27.87 27.08 14.84
N TRP A 525 -27.88 27.24 16.16
CA TRP A 525 -26.85 26.71 17.05
C TRP A 525 -26.66 25.20 16.86
N ASP A 526 -27.74 24.43 16.87
CA ASP A 526 -27.66 22.97 16.73
C ASP A 526 -27.14 22.54 15.35
N VAL A 527 -27.55 23.24 14.28
CA VAL A 527 -27.09 22.97 12.91
C VAL A 527 -25.61 23.34 12.74
N GLN A 528 -25.19 24.51 13.22
CA GLN A 528 -23.79 24.95 13.15
C GLN A 528 -22.87 24.07 14.01
N ARG A 529 -23.36 23.59 15.16
CA ARG A 529 -22.65 22.62 16.01
C ARG A 529 -22.44 21.30 15.28
N ALA A 530 -23.47 20.79 14.61
CA ALA A 530 -23.38 19.58 13.80
C ALA A 530 -22.43 19.76 12.61
N GLN A 531 -22.51 20.88 11.91
CA GLN A 531 -21.64 21.19 10.77
C GLN A 531 -20.17 21.34 11.18
N ALA A 532 -19.89 21.93 12.34
CA ALA A 532 -18.54 22.02 12.89
C ALA A 532 -17.99 20.64 13.28
N ALA A 533 -18.81 19.79 13.91
CA ALA A 533 -18.43 18.42 14.29
C ALA A 533 -18.20 17.53 13.05
N GLU A 534 -19.06 17.64 12.03
CA GLU A 534 -18.92 16.91 10.77
C GLU A 534 -17.68 17.36 9.99
N ALA A 535 -17.43 18.67 9.91
CA ALA A 535 -16.21 19.18 9.31
C ALA A 535 -14.98 18.53 9.98
N LEU A 536 -14.94 18.48 11.32
CA LEU A 536 -13.86 17.84 12.07
C LEU A 536 -13.76 16.32 11.80
N ALA A 537 -14.88 15.62 11.65
CA ALA A 537 -14.92 14.19 11.34
C ALA A 537 -14.52 13.86 9.88
N GLY A 538 -14.79 14.78 8.95
CA GLY A 538 -14.51 14.65 7.51
C GLY A 538 -13.02 14.53 7.16
N GLU A 539 -12.10 14.84 8.09
CA GLU A 539 -10.67 14.56 7.92
C GLU A 539 -10.37 13.04 7.83
N SER A 540 -11.27 12.19 8.35
CA SER A 540 -11.10 10.73 8.38
C SER A 540 -11.64 10.00 7.14
N TYR A 541 -12.44 10.64 6.29
CA TYR A 541 -13.18 10.00 5.17
C TYR A 541 -12.96 10.65 3.80
N GLY A 542 -11.78 11.21 3.54
CA GLY A 542 -11.36 11.60 2.19
C GLY A 542 -11.07 10.42 1.26
N HIS A 543 -12.10 9.64 0.92
CA HIS A 543 -12.04 8.58 -0.08
C HIS A 543 -11.90 9.17 -1.50
N GLY A 544 -10.70 8.99 -2.07
CA GLY A 544 -10.37 8.74 -3.48
C GLY A 544 -10.96 9.61 -4.62
N GLN A 545 -10.07 10.11 -5.50
CA GLN A 545 -10.12 9.74 -6.93
C GLN A 545 -8.88 10.16 -7.77
N ARG A 546 -8.37 9.15 -8.50
CA ARG A 546 -7.58 9.13 -9.75
C ARG A 546 -6.14 9.68 -9.76
N GLN A 547 -5.17 8.81 -10.06
CA GLN A 547 -3.92 9.21 -10.70
C GLN A 547 -3.68 8.46 -12.01
N GLY A 548 -3.93 9.17 -13.11
CA GLY A 548 -2.99 9.20 -14.22
C GLY A 548 -2.18 10.50 -14.13
N ASN A 549 -0.88 10.40 -14.36
CA ASN A 549 0.13 11.46 -14.52
C ASN A 549 -0.30 12.92 -14.26
N LYS A 550 0.07 13.49 -13.10
CA LYS A 550 0.50 14.90 -12.85
C LYS A 550 0.53 15.20 -11.34
N SER A 551 1.58 14.76 -10.64
CA SER A 551 1.78 14.92 -9.18
C SER A 551 1.61 16.35 -8.63
N HIS A 552 1.78 17.40 -9.44
CA HIS A 552 1.60 18.79 -9.03
C HIS A 552 0.14 19.20 -8.86
N ILE A 553 -0.78 18.67 -9.69
CA ILE A 553 -2.21 19.01 -9.65
C ILE A 553 -2.87 18.40 -8.40
N LEU A 554 -2.46 17.19 -8.01
CA LEU A 554 -3.00 16.51 -6.83
C LEU A 554 -2.62 17.16 -5.50
N LEU A 555 -1.42 17.75 -5.43
CA LEU A 555 -1.01 18.56 -4.28
C LEU A 555 -1.83 19.85 -4.20
N GLU A 556 -2.23 20.40 -5.34
CA GLU A 556 -3.08 21.58 -5.44
C GLU A 556 -4.53 21.26 -5.03
N ASP A 557 -5.07 20.13 -5.47
CA ASP A 557 -6.43 19.68 -5.13
C ASP A 557 -6.56 19.28 -3.65
N CYS A 558 -5.52 18.65 -3.08
CA CYS A 558 -5.48 18.38 -1.65
C CYS A 558 -5.34 19.67 -0.81
N ARG A 559 -4.65 20.70 -1.32
CA ARG A 559 -4.62 22.03 -0.68
C ARG A 559 -5.98 22.73 -0.76
N LYS A 560 -6.68 22.61 -1.90
CA LYS A 560 -8.04 23.15 -2.09
C LYS A 560 -9.04 22.49 -1.14
N GLY A 561 -9.03 21.16 -1.03
CA GLY A 561 -9.90 20.44 -0.08
C GLY A 561 -9.70 20.86 1.38
N LYS A 562 -8.44 21.13 1.79
CA LYS A 562 -8.12 21.65 3.13
C LYS A 562 -8.64 23.07 3.35
N ALA A 563 -8.45 23.95 2.36
CA ALA A 563 -8.93 25.33 2.45
C ALA A 563 -10.47 25.38 2.58
N ASN A 564 -11.16 24.48 1.87
CA ASN A 564 -12.62 24.37 1.94
C ASN A 564 -13.09 23.87 3.31
N PHE A 565 -12.48 22.81 3.83
CA PHE A 565 -12.75 22.31 5.18
C PHE A 565 -12.54 23.39 6.26
N MET A 566 -11.39 24.09 6.20
CA MET A 566 -11.08 25.21 7.10
C MET A 566 -12.16 26.27 7.09
N ALA A 567 -12.58 26.66 5.88
CA ALA A 567 -13.54 27.71 5.70
C ALA A 567 -14.92 27.30 6.23
N THR A 568 -15.35 26.05 6.01
CA THR A 568 -16.60 25.52 6.56
C THR A 568 -16.56 25.46 8.09
N TYR A 569 -15.51 24.87 8.69
CA TYR A 569 -15.38 24.78 10.15
C TYR A 569 -15.31 26.16 10.81
N ASN A 570 -14.44 27.06 10.32
CA ASN A 570 -14.27 28.37 10.93
C ASN A 570 -15.53 29.24 10.78
N ARG A 571 -16.30 29.07 9.70
CA ARG A 571 -17.58 29.79 9.53
C ARG A 571 -18.64 29.29 10.52
N ALA A 572 -18.77 27.97 10.65
CA ALA A 572 -19.69 27.39 11.63
C ALA A 572 -19.30 27.78 13.06
N ARG A 573 -18.00 27.79 13.37
CA ARG A 573 -17.46 28.31 14.62
C ARG A 573 -17.85 29.78 14.84
N ASP A 574 -17.60 30.65 13.87
CA ASP A 574 -17.86 32.08 14.03
C ASP A 574 -19.37 32.34 14.27
N ALA A 575 -20.25 31.57 13.62
CA ALA A 575 -21.69 31.59 13.88
C ALA A 575 -22.04 31.13 15.31
N LEU A 576 -21.43 30.03 15.80
CA LEU A 576 -21.60 29.57 17.19
C LEU A 576 -21.19 30.66 18.20
N PHE A 577 -20.07 31.35 18.00
CA PHE A 577 -19.63 32.40 18.93
C PHE A 577 -20.59 33.60 19.00
N GLU A 578 -21.26 33.94 17.90
CA GLU A 578 -22.29 34.98 17.90
C GLU A 578 -23.56 34.50 18.61
N LEU A 579 -24.03 33.29 18.30
CA LEU A 579 -25.23 32.69 18.90
C LEU A 579 -25.08 32.37 20.40
N ALA A 580 -23.84 32.15 20.88
CA ALA A 580 -23.55 31.89 22.28
C ALA A 580 -23.91 33.06 23.21
N LYS A 581 -23.85 34.31 22.69
CA LYS A 581 -24.08 35.54 23.46
C LYS A 581 -25.52 35.63 24.03
N PRO A 582 -26.59 35.51 23.21
CA PRO A 582 -27.97 35.52 23.72
C PRO A 582 -28.39 34.22 24.40
N LEU A 583 -27.68 33.11 24.15
CA LEU A 583 -28.00 31.79 24.71
C LEU A 583 -27.30 31.47 26.04
N ASP A 584 -26.39 32.33 26.51
CA ASP A 584 -25.57 32.13 27.71
C ASP A 584 -24.69 30.86 27.66
N LEU A 585 -24.14 30.55 26.47
CA LEU A 585 -23.33 29.36 26.19
C LEU A 585 -21.85 29.68 25.89
N LEU A 586 -21.37 30.83 26.36
CA LEU A 586 -19.99 31.30 26.11
C LEU A 586 -18.94 30.55 26.93
N GLU A 587 -19.32 30.04 28.10
CA GLU A 587 -18.40 29.34 29.01
C GLU A 587 -17.92 28.02 28.39
N GLY A 588 -16.59 27.81 28.33
CA GLY A 588 -15.98 26.60 27.77
C GLY A 588 -15.96 26.53 26.23
N LEU A 589 -16.72 27.36 25.51
CA LEU A 589 -16.86 27.29 24.04
C LEU A 589 -15.53 27.46 23.29
N SER A 590 -14.62 28.29 23.81
CA SER A 590 -13.29 28.49 23.23
C SER A 590 -12.38 27.27 23.36
N ASN A 591 -12.62 26.41 24.35
CA ASN A 591 -11.90 25.15 24.52
C ASN A 591 -12.52 24.04 23.65
N THR A 592 -13.85 24.04 23.49
CA THR A 592 -14.57 23.04 22.68
C THR A 592 -14.42 23.28 21.17
N TYR A 593 -14.40 24.55 20.72
CA TYR A 593 -14.28 24.92 19.31
C TYR A 593 -13.15 25.94 19.08
N PRO A 594 -11.87 25.51 19.16
CA PRO A 594 -10.73 26.37 18.87
C PRO A 594 -10.76 26.83 17.41
N ARG A 595 -10.21 28.00 17.13
CA ARG A 595 -10.08 28.50 15.75
C ARG A 595 -9.00 27.70 15.02
N LEU A 596 -9.30 27.16 13.85
CA LEU A 596 -8.31 26.41 13.07
C LEU A 596 -7.50 27.36 12.20
N ASN A 597 -6.18 27.42 12.43
CA ASN A 597 -5.23 28.09 11.54
C ASN A 597 -4.67 27.12 10.51
N SER A 598 -4.01 27.67 9.48
CA SER A 598 -3.36 26.86 8.43
C SER A 598 -2.25 25.96 8.97
N GLU A 599 -1.72 26.27 10.15
CA GLU A 599 -0.69 25.52 10.86
C GLU A 599 -1.26 24.39 11.73
N ASP A 600 -2.51 24.53 12.21
CA ASP A 600 -3.22 23.53 13.03
C ASP A 600 -3.72 22.35 12.20
N ILE A 601 -3.82 22.53 10.88
CA ILE A 601 -4.27 21.50 9.93
C ILE A 601 -3.05 20.82 9.34
N VAL A 602 -2.52 19.96 10.19
CA VAL A 602 -1.58 18.94 9.78
C VAL A 602 -2.42 17.72 9.41
N PRO A 603 -2.42 17.27 8.14
CA PRO A 603 -3.12 16.05 7.75
C PRO A 603 -2.90 14.93 8.75
N LEU A 604 -3.90 14.07 8.95
CA LEU A 604 -3.73 12.70 9.46
C LEU A 604 -2.67 11.86 8.67
N LYS A 605 -2.12 12.41 7.56
CA LYS A 605 -0.94 11.95 6.79
C LYS A 605 0.39 12.67 7.06
N GLN A 606 0.50 13.56 8.05
CA GLN A 606 1.66 14.45 8.19
C GLN A 606 2.14 14.66 9.63
N TYR A 607 2.28 13.62 10.45
CA TYR A 607 3.23 13.75 11.56
C TYR A 607 4.66 13.83 10.99
N LYS A 608 5.30 15.01 11.13
CA LYS A 608 6.60 15.35 10.53
C LYS A 608 7.69 15.17 11.58
N LYS A 609 8.57 14.18 11.42
CA LYS A 609 9.80 14.11 12.22
C LYS A 609 10.84 15.04 11.61
N VAL A 610 11.24 16.09 12.33
CA VAL A 610 12.45 16.86 11.99
C VAL A 610 13.65 16.01 12.40
N LEU A 611 14.27 15.31 11.46
CA LEU A 611 15.59 14.72 11.68
C LEU A 611 16.63 15.81 11.38
N GLN A 612 17.36 16.25 12.40
CA GLN A 612 18.55 17.06 12.20
C GLN A 612 19.61 16.21 11.50
N ASN A 613 20.12 16.68 10.37
CA ASN A 613 21.42 16.22 9.88
C ASN A 613 22.49 17.17 10.46
N ASP A 614 23.68 16.64 10.78
CA ASP A 614 24.86 17.34 11.29
C ASP A 614 25.44 18.46 10.39
N THR A 615 24.69 18.93 9.39
CA THR A 615 25.16 19.92 8.40
C THR A 615 24.21 21.10 8.16
N GLY A 616 23.18 21.28 9.00
CA GLY A 616 22.44 22.55 9.08
C GLY A 616 21.66 22.99 7.83
N ASN A 617 21.47 22.11 6.83
CA ASN A 617 20.72 22.43 5.62
C ASN A 617 19.36 21.72 5.60
N PRO A 618 18.22 22.44 5.52
CA PRO A 618 16.89 21.83 5.44
C PRO A 618 16.61 21.35 4.01
N LYS A 619 16.32 20.05 3.80
CA LYS A 619 15.82 19.52 2.51
C LYS A 619 14.64 18.56 2.68
N GLN A 620 13.67 18.76 1.77
CA GLN A 620 12.56 17.91 1.30
C GLN A 620 11.70 17.15 2.34
N ARG A 621 10.40 17.47 2.33
CA ARG A 621 9.35 16.93 3.21
C ARG A 621 8.73 15.67 2.58
N GLU A 622 8.89 14.50 3.19
CA GLU A 622 8.23 13.23 2.78
C GLU A 622 7.00 12.93 3.66
N THR A 623 5.92 12.40 3.06
CA THR A 623 4.71 11.93 3.76
C THR A 623 4.88 10.49 4.26
N LEU A 624 4.48 10.19 5.50
CA LEU A 624 4.53 8.85 6.08
C LEU A 624 3.36 7.97 5.57
N GLY A 625 3.64 6.69 5.28
CA GLY A 625 2.61 5.70 4.93
C GLY A 625 1.85 5.17 6.16
N GLU A 626 0.74 4.44 5.94
CA GLU A 626 -0.17 3.97 7.01
C GLU A 626 0.55 3.18 8.12
N THR A 627 1.60 2.42 7.79
CA THR A 627 2.42 1.67 8.75
C THR A 627 3.18 2.53 9.76
N ARG A 628 3.42 3.80 9.45
CA ARG A 628 4.14 4.77 10.30
C ARG A 628 3.22 5.88 10.80
N ARG A 629 1.90 5.73 10.65
CA ARG A 629 0.94 6.73 11.09
C ARG A 629 0.97 6.77 12.62
N GLN A 630 1.07 7.96 13.19
CA GLN A 630 0.95 8.19 14.63
C GLN A 630 -0.48 8.63 14.97
N LEU A 631 -0.96 8.27 16.16
CA LEU A 631 -2.26 8.73 16.65
C LEU A 631 -2.17 10.23 16.97
N SER A 632 -3.20 11.01 16.61
CA SER A 632 -3.23 12.43 16.99
C SER A 632 -3.34 12.55 18.52
N TRP A 633 -2.59 13.50 19.08
CA TRP A 633 -2.62 13.82 20.52
C TRP A 633 -4.02 14.19 21.03
N LEU A 634 -4.89 14.67 20.13
CA LEU A 634 -6.31 14.95 20.39
C LEU A 634 -7.07 13.73 20.95
N TRP A 635 -6.69 12.52 20.54
CA TRP A 635 -7.34 11.27 20.99
C TRP A 635 -6.75 10.72 22.29
N VAL A 636 -5.70 11.34 22.82
CA VAL A 636 -4.92 10.87 23.98
C VAL A 636 -5.02 11.84 25.17
N GLN A 637 -5.86 12.88 25.07
CA GLN A 637 -6.02 13.88 26.14
C GLN A 637 -7.24 13.57 27.02
N ALA A 638 -7.08 13.75 28.34
CA ALA A 638 -8.20 13.70 29.29
C ALA A 638 -9.26 14.75 28.92
N GLY A 639 -10.49 14.32 28.70
CA GLY A 639 -11.63 15.16 28.29
C GLY A 639 -12.14 14.90 26.86
N ALA A 640 -11.31 14.34 25.96
CA ALA A 640 -11.73 14.04 24.57
C ALA A 640 -12.82 12.96 24.47
N MET A 641 -13.09 12.25 25.57
CA MET A 641 -13.97 11.09 25.66
C MET A 641 -15.16 11.28 26.60
N GLU A 642 -15.47 12.54 26.96
CA GLU A 642 -16.55 12.87 27.92
C GLU A 642 -17.95 12.53 27.39
N ASN A 643 -18.14 12.40 26.07
CA ASN A 643 -19.43 12.10 25.42
C ASN A 643 -19.43 10.77 24.65
N MET A 644 -18.97 9.68 25.27
CA MET A 644 -19.00 8.31 24.71
C MET A 644 -20.42 7.77 24.43
N GLU A 645 -21.50 8.50 24.74
CA GLU A 645 -22.88 8.07 24.45
C GLU A 645 -23.28 8.19 22.96
N SER A 646 -22.54 8.98 22.16
CA SER A 646 -22.79 9.09 20.71
C SER A 646 -22.35 7.80 19.99
N GLU A 647 -23.29 7.16 19.31
CA GLU A 647 -23.03 5.97 18.48
C GLU A 647 -21.98 6.27 17.39
N GLU A 648 -21.98 7.49 16.83
CA GLU A 648 -21.02 7.93 15.81
C GLU A 648 -19.60 8.06 16.36
N LEU A 649 -19.45 8.63 17.57
CA LEU A 649 -18.15 8.75 18.22
C LEU A 649 -17.61 7.36 18.61
N GLN A 650 -18.47 6.47 19.14
CA GLN A 650 -18.07 5.09 19.42
C GLN A 650 -17.62 4.35 18.16
N ASP A 651 -18.33 4.54 17.03
CA ASP A 651 -18.01 3.90 15.77
C ASP A 651 -16.66 4.38 15.21
N ALA A 652 -16.37 5.68 15.28
CA ALA A 652 -15.09 6.26 14.89
C ALA A 652 -13.93 5.79 15.79
N LEU A 653 -14.13 5.80 17.11
CA LEU A 653 -13.13 5.34 18.09
C LEU A 653 -12.82 3.86 17.92
N ARG A 654 -13.85 3.02 17.68
CA ARG A 654 -13.69 1.59 17.40
C ARG A 654 -12.79 1.35 16.19
N ILE A 655 -13.05 2.05 15.08
CA ILE A 655 -12.27 1.90 13.84
C ILE A 655 -10.81 2.30 14.07
N GLU A 656 -10.57 3.46 14.68
CA GLU A 656 -9.21 3.92 14.94
C GLU A 656 -8.49 3.04 15.98
N TRP A 657 -9.18 2.56 17.02
CA TRP A 657 -8.62 1.61 17.98
C TRP A 657 -8.19 0.31 17.30
N CYS A 658 -9.05 -0.26 16.45
CA CYS A 658 -8.71 -1.45 15.65
C CYS A 658 -7.49 -1.19 14.76
N ARG A 659 -7.40 -0.03 14.09
CA ARG A 659 -6.24 0.34 13.24
C ARG A 659 -4.95 0.53 14.04
N VAL A 660 -5.01 1.12 15.23
CA VAL A 660 -3.85 1.26 16.13
C VAL A 660 -3.39 -0.12 16.60
N ARG A 661 -4.32 -1.00 17.02
CA ARG A 661 -4.03 -2.39 17.39
C ARG A 661 -3.32 -3.14 16.26
N ALA A 662 -3.89 -3.08 15.05
CA ALA A 662 -3.32 -3.73 13.88
C ALA A 662 -1.87 -3.26 13.62
N ARG A 663 -1.61 -1.94 13.66
CA ARG A 663 -0.25 -1.38 13.50
C ARG A 663 0.72 -1.89 14.56
N ALA A 664 0.34 -1.87 15.83
CA ALA A 664 1.17 -2.36 16.93
C ALA A 664 1.52 -3.86 16.75
N GLN A 665 0.55 -4.67 16.33
CA GLN A 665 0.76 -6.08 16.02
C GLN A 665 1.65 -6.29 14.80
N ARG A 666 1.45 -5.56 13.69
CA ARG A 666 2.29 -5.68 12.48
C ARG A 666 3.77 -5.38 12.76
N TRP A 667 4.07 -4.37 13.58
CA TRP A 667 5.46 -4.09 13.97
C TRP A 667 6.05 -5.15 14.91
N THR A 668 5.22 -5.71 15.80
CA THR A 668 5.63 -6.83 16.67
C THR A 668 5.95 -8.08 15.84
N GLU A 669 5.06 -8.43 14.91
CA GLU A 669 5.25 -9.53 13.95
C GLU A 669 6.48 -9.33 13.08
N GLU A 670 6.75 -8.10 12.61
CA GLU A 670 7.93 -7.80 11.79
C GLU A 670 9.23 -8.09 12.55
N CYS A 671 9.30 -7.77 13.85
CA CYS A 671 10.47 -8.13 14.68
C CYS A 671 10.67 -9.65 14.75
N ILE A 672 9.58 -10.42 14.88
CA ILE A 672 9.62 -11.89 14.91
C ILE A 672 10.09 -12.44 13.56
N LEU A 673 9.52 -11.96 12.45
CA LEU A 673 9.89 -12.36 11.10
C LEU A 673 11.36 -12.05 10.81
N LEU A 674 11.82 -10.84 11.10
CA LEU A 674 13.22 -10.43 10.87
C LEU A 674 14.22 -11.29 11.66
N ARG A 675 13.91 -11.59 12.93
CA ARG A 675 14.75 -12.48 13.76
C ARG A 675 14.88 -13.86 13.13
N GLU A 676 13.77 -14.43 12.67
CA GLU A 676 13.78 -15.74 12.02
C GLU A 676 14.44 -15.69 10.63
N GLU A 677 14.26 -14.62 9.86
CA GLU A 677 14.93 -14.40 8.57
C GLU A 677 16.45 -14.36 8.73
N MET A 678 16.97 -13.69 9.77
CA MET A 678 18.39 -13.71 10.12
C MET A 678 18.86 -15.14 10.45
N ALA A 679 18.11 -15.87 11.28
CA ALA A 679 18.43 -17.26 11.61
C ALA A 679 18.44 -18.18 10.38
N ARG A 680 17.50 -17.99 9.44
CA ARG A 680 17.44 -18.72 8.16
C ARG A 680 18.63 -18.43 7.26
N VAL A 681 19.14 -17.20 7.26
CA VAL A 681 20.35 -16.86 6.50
C VAL A 681 21.55 -17.67 7.00
N ILE A 682 21.72 -17.78 8.32
CA ILE A 682 22.79 -18.61 8.91
C ILE A 682 22.64 -20.07 8.50
N ARG A 683 21.46 -20.67 8.70
CA ARG A 683 21.20 -22.07 8.33
C ARG A 683 21.35 -22.32 6.83
N SER A 684 20.99 -21.35 5.99
CA SER A 684 21.21 -21.43 4.54
C SER A 684 22.68 -21.46 4.18
N HIS A 685 23.50 -20.65 4.85
CA HIS A 685 24.95 -20.71 4.66
C HIS A 685 25.52 -22.04 5.12
N ASP A 686 25.11 -22.55 6.28
CA ASP A 686 25.57 -23.86 6.78
C ASP A 686 25.22 -24.98 5.79
N HIS A 687 23.99 -25.00 5.29
CA HIS A 687 23.58 -25.93 4.24
C HIS A 687 24.43 -25.83 2.97
N LEU A 688 24.72 -24.61 2.51
CA LEU A 688 25.56 -24.38 1.33
C LEU A 688 27.02 -24.80 1.57
N ILE A 689 27.57 -24.54 2.76
CA ILE A 689 28.92 -24.97 3.16
C ILE A 689 28.99 -26.50 3.10
N GLU A 690 28.02 -27.19 3.69
CA GLU A 690 27.98 -28.65 3.69
C GLU A 690 27.84 -29.20 2.27
N LEU A 691 26.93 -28.63 1.47
CA LEU A 691 26.68 -29.01 0.08
C LEU A 691 27.97 -28.91 -0.75
N TRP A 692 28.65 -27.75 -0.72
CA TRP A 692 29.90 -27.56 -1.44
C TRP A 692 31.03 -28.46 -0.93
N THR A 693 31.11 -28.70 0.38
CA THR A 693 32.11 -29.61 0.98
C THR A 693 31.89 -31.06 0.55
N ARG A 694 30.63 -31.50 0.46
CA ARG A 694 30.26 -32.82 -0.05
C ARG A 694 30.67 -32.97 -1.52
N HIS A 695 30.35 -31.96 -2.34
CA HIS A 695 30.72 -31.93 -3.75
C HIS A 695 32.23 -31.80 -4.03
N ALA A 696 33.02 -31.33 -3.05
CA ALA A 696 34.47 -31.37 -3.16
C ALA A 696 35.02 -32.82 -3.12
N LYS A 697 34.24 -33.78 -2.64
CA LYS A 697 34.58 -35.22 -2.61
C LYS A 697 34.13 -35.96 -3.87
N SER A 698 33.13 -35.45 -4.59
CA SER A 698 32.64 -36.01 -5.86
C SER A 698 33.21 -35.21 -7.03
N THR A 699 34.18 -35.76 -7.75
CA THR A 699 34.72 -35.10 -8.95
C THR A 699 34.61 -36.01 -10.15
N ILE A 700 34.34 -35.41 -11.31
CA ILE A 700 34.42 -36.11 -12.60
C ILE A 700 35.89 -36.48 -12.85
N GLU A 701 36.13 -37.66 -13.41
CA GLU A 701 37.46 -38.09 -13.83
C GLU A 701 38.09 -37.04 -14.77
N GLY A 702 39.35 -36.66 -14.52
CA GLY A 702 40.05 -35.61 -15.27
C GLY A 702 39.81 -34.16 -14.80
N THR A 703 38.85 -33.89 -13.90
CA THR A 703 38.62 -32.52 -13.36
C THR A 703 38.94 -32.37 -11.87
N ALA A 704 39.44 -33.44 -11.25
CA ALA A 704 39.54 -33.59 -9.80
C ALA A 704 40.24 -32.44 -9.06
N GLY A 705 41.34 -31.91 -9.59
CA GLY A 705 42.05 -30.79 -8.96
C GLY A 705 41.24 -29.48 -8.96
N GLY A 706 40.82 -29.02 -10.14
CA GLY A 706 40.14 -27.74 -10.29
C GLY A 706 38.72 -27.72 -9.74
N ALA A 707 37.95 -28.80 -9.94
CA ALA A 707 36.58 -28.92 -9.44
C ALA A 707 36.56 -28.96 -7.90
N ARG A 708 37.47 -29.72 -7.28
CA ARG A 708 37.63 -29.76 -5.83
C ARG A 708 38.05 -28.42 -5.25
N ALA A 709 39.07 -27.77 -5.82
CA ALA A 709 39.53 -26.46 -5.37
C ALA A 709 38.42 -25.39 -5.47
N TYR A 710 37.66 -25.40 -6.57
CA TYR A 710 36.52 -24.49 -6.72
C TYR A 710 35.44 -24.73 -5.66
N ALA A 711 35.05 -25.99 -5.43
CA ALA A 711 34.04 -26.32 -4.43
C ALA A 711 34.46 -25.92 -3.01
N LEU A 712 35.72 -26.19 -2.61
CA LEU A 712 36.26 -25.76 -1.33
C LEU A 712 36.30 -24.23 -1.20
N ARG A 713 36.63 -23.51 -2.29
CA ARG A 713 36.57 -22.04 -2.32
C ARG A 713 35.14 -21.53 -2.11
N GLN A 714 34.13 -22.14 -2.74
CA GLN A 714 32.73 -21.76 -2.54
C GLN A 714 32.26 -22.03 -1.11
N ALA A 715 32.65 -23.16 -0.51
CA ALA A 715 32.39 -23.44 0.89
C ALA A 715 33.02 -22.38 1.81
N ASN A 716 34.25 -21.95 1.52
CA ASN A 716 34.91 -20.90 2.29
C ASN A 716 34.21 -19.54 2.17
N ILE A 717 33.80 -19.15 0.95
CA ILE A 717 33.04 -17.90 0.74
C ILE A 717 31.75 -17.89 1.58
N HIS A 718 31.00 -18.99 1.60
CA HIS A 718 29.79 -19.06 2.42
C HIS A 718 30.09 -19.05 3.92
N ARG A 719 31.22 -19.60 4.36
CA ARG A 719 31.68 -19.50 5.75
C ARG A 719 32.00 -18.06 6.14
N GLU A 720 32.76 -17.36 5.32
CA GLU A 720 33.08 -15.93 5.55
C GLU A 720 31.81 -15.07 5.58
N MET A 721 30.86 -15.31 4.67
CA MET A 721 29.58 -14.58 4.66
C MET A 721 28.73 -14.87 5.90
N ARG A 722 28.69 -16.13 6.35
CA ARG A 722 27.99 -16.52 7.59
C ARG A 722 28.61 -15.86 8.82
N ASP A 723 29.94 -15.95 8.95
CA ASP A 723 30.67 -15.40 10.09
C ASP A 723 30.56 -13.87 10.13
N TYR A 724 30.55 -13.23 8.95
CA TYR A 724 30.23 -11.82 8.81
C TYR A 724 28.82 -11.49 9.35
N CYS A 725 27.80 -12.27 8.97
CA CYS A 725 26.43 -12.08 9.47
C CYS A 725 26.34 -12.28 10.99
N LEU A 726 26.98 -13.33 11.54
CA LEU A 726 27.03 -13.59 12.98
C LEU A 726 27.67 -12.42 13.73
N LYS A 727 28.78 -11.87 13.22
CA LYS A 727 29.42 -10.69 13.80
C LYS A 727 28.52 -9.46 13.71
N LEU A 728 27.85 -9.27 12.57
CA LEU A 728 26.97 -8.12 12.32
C LEU A 728 25.74 -8.13 13.23
N TRP A 729 25.21 -9.32 13.56
CA TRP A 729 23.98 -9.49 14.32
C TRP A 729 24.18 -9.84 15.80
N LYS A 730 25.42 -9.79 16.30
CA LYS A 730 25.80 -10.20 17.67
C LYS A 730 24.89 -9.61 18.76
N HIS A 731 24.45 -8.37 18.61
CA HIS A 731 23.64 -7.63 19.60
C HIS A 731 22.15 -7.52 19.23
N VAL A 732 21.69 -8.23 18.19
CA VAL A 732 20.29 -8.13 17.74
C VAL A 732 19.32 -8.72 18.76
N ASP A 733 19.68 -9.82 19.42
CA ASP A 733 18.83 -10.40 20.47
C ASP A 733 18.70 -9.43 21.67
N GLU A 734 19.78 -8.77 22.09
CA GLU A 734 19.74 -7.72 23.12
C GLU A 734 18.86 -6.54 22.69
N TRP A 735 19.00 -6.09 21.44
CA TRP A 735 18.19 -5.01 20.86
C TRP A 735 16.70 -5.35 20.83
N LEU A 736 16.36 -6.60 20.53
CA LEU A 736 14.98 -7.09 20.50
C LEU A 736 14.30 -7.06 21.87
N LEU A 737 15.06 -7.11 22.98
CA LEU A 737 14.56 -7.07 24.36
C LEU A 737 14.15 -5.67 24.82
N ILE A 738 14.53 -4.60 24.10
CA ILE A 738 14.13 -3.23 24.43
C ILE A 738 12.60 -3.12 24.43
N GLY A 739 12.01 -2.70 25.55
CA GLY A 739 10.56 -2.60 25.73
C GLY A 739 9.87 -3.87 26.29
N HIS A 740 10.60 -4.97 26.50
CA HIS A 740 10.07 -6.21 27.13
C HIS A 740 10.36 -6.32 28.64
N THR A 741 11.01 -5.33 29.25
CA THR A 741 11.34 -5.34 30.68
C THR A 741 10.18 -4.87 31.55
N GLN A 742 9.19 -5.74 31.75
CA GLN A 742 8.43 -5.83 33.01
C GLN A 742 8.08 -7.30 33.27
N GLY A 743 8.59 -7.86 34.38
CA GLY A 743 8.14 -9.15 34.93
C GLY A 743 9.13 -10.31 34.80
N ASN A 744 10.30 -10.21 35.44
CA ASN A 744 10.97 -11.31 36.15
C ASN A 744 12.31 -10.80 36.71
N ILE A 745 12.22 -9.97 37.75
CA ILE A 745 13.27 -9.99 38.78
C ILE A 745 12.83 -11.09 39.74
N VAL A 746 13.30 -12.30 39.51
CA VAL A 746 13.36 -13.29 40.58
C VAL A 746 14.39 -12.72 41.54
N ASN A 747 13.93 -12.25 42.70
CA ASN A 747 14.79 -12.06 43.85
C ASN A 747 15.40 -13.43 44.17
N GLU A 748 16.65 -13.65 43.74
CA GLU A 748 17.53 -14.53 44.47
C GLU A 748 17.81 -13.79 45.80
N GLY A 749 17.01 -14.14 46.81
CA GLY A 749 17.32 -13.79 48.19
C GLY A 749 18.57 -14.55 48.58
N ASP A 750 19.63 -13.80 48.84
CA ASP A 750 20.74 -14.21 49.70
C ASP A 750 20.15 -14.49 51.10
N ASP A 751 19.86 -15.76 51.39
CA ASP A 751 19.75 -16.26 52.76
C ASP A 751 21.14 -16.74 53.19
N ASP A 752 22.03 -15.79 53.49
CA ASP A 752 23.18 -16.00 54.37
C ASP A 752 22.70 -15.79 55.82
N GLU A 753 22.16 -16.84 56.45
CA GLU A 753 22.06 -16.92 57.90
C GLU A 753 23.30 -17.62 58.47
N ALA A 754 24.21 -16.82 59.03
CA ALA A 754 25.10 -17.16 60.14
C ALA A 754 24.66 -16.20 61.29
N GLU A 755 24.38 -16.59 62.52
CA GLU A 755 25.18 -17.33 63.52
C GLU A 755 24.29 -17.65 64.76
N ASP A 756 24.78 -18.56 65.60
CA ASP A 756 24.54 -18.71 67.07
C ASP A 756 23.30 -19.45 67.62
N GLU A 757 23.42 -20.76 67.87
CA GLU A 757 23.61 -21.40 69.21
C GLU A 757 23.73 -22.93 69.12
#